data_AF-A0A847K293-F1
#
_entry.id   AF-A0A847K293-F1
#
_cell.length_a   1.000
_cell.length_b   1.000
_cell.length_c   1.000
_cell.angle_alpha   90.00
_cell.angle_beta   90.00
_cell.angle_gamma   90.00
#
_symmetry.space_group_name_H-M   'P 1'
#
loop_
_entity.id
_entity.type
_entity.pdbx_description
1 polymer ?
#
loop_
_entity_poly.entity_id
_entity_poly.type
_entity_poly.pdbx_seq_one_letter_code
_entity_poly.pdbx_strand_id
1 'polypeptide(L)'
;MSISDFDKANKRWQELAPKLRHAQEVYYSTGDQVMVDATYDALIHEMRALEEEFPELWNPDSPTTKVGAKPVRGTVPTLTHAQRMYSLQDVFSREELDSWVNALLAGIPAGSRFTTELKIDGLALNLTYRNGELLSAATRGDGVTGEDVTRNALAISSIPAQLAGADHPELVEIRGEVYFPVDEFKKFNDLVEERNAAIDERNIAISEANKAISARNRKIREANKNLPENEQQPLELPKRREPKLKTFVNPRNAASGTMRQDDTSGFAIKSLDFMAHGLGDLQGASPALSAKLATQEGIYETFASWGLPVGTETEIHSSVGEIHAYLDRYEHARNDFSYEFDGVVIKLEDRVLQEELGYTTRVPRWAVAYKFPPTEVQTRLIDIRVQVGRTGRVTPYAVMEPVFVDGSTVSQATLHNPTEVARKGVKIGDIVVLRKAGDIIPEVVGPIISERDGSEEEFVMPTHCPDCGAPIVPLKEGDVDLRCSNQRSCPAQLTERIVHIGSRGALDIEGLGDETALWLADPERSRREALSALATGKTLIFEDEYAQLVKLKLSVQERRELGIIDEHGVFVDHDAVIPVSLQTKLGIPATQKPTLETEAGLFDLTAEQVKDVWTWQPVRVKGKETGDWKYVRAAWTKPVWRSVKTDPQLHKPSEPAKNLVKMIDELDKAKTKELWRKIVALNIRHVGPVASRALAEEYGSLHAIRDAGIEKVSQVEGVGEIIAESFLTWFDEDWHQDIVEAWTGAGVVFADQKAVEVAVEVPQTLAGMTLVATGALVNYTRDSINEAITAHGGKATGSVSKKTSAVIVGENAGSKAKRAEELGIPMLTEEQFTELLRTGELP
;
A
#
# COMPACT_ATOMS: atom_id res chain seq x y z
N MET A 1 6.93 -24.26 28.35
CA MET A 1 5.79 -25.04 27.82
C MET A 1 5.95 -25.06 26.31
N SER A 2 5.95 -26.23 25.66
CA SER A 2 6.04 -26.25 24.19
C SER A 2 4.76 -25.62 23.64
N ILE A 3 4.91 -24.50 22.92
CA ILE A 3 3.82 -23.87 22.19
C ILE A 3 3.17 -24.95 21.32
N SER A 4 1.85 -25.13 21.45
CA SER A 4 1.14 -26.13 20.64
C SER A 4 1.32 -25.81 19.16
N ASP A 5 1.28 -26.82 18.29
CA ASP A 5 1.48 -26.56 16.86
C ASP A 5 0.37 -25.65 16.29
N PHE A 6 -0.83 -25.69 16.89
CA PHE A 6 -1.91 -24.72 16.63
C PHE A 6 -1.55 -23.29 17.02
N ASP A 7 -0.96 -23.06 18.20
CA ASP A 7 -0.58 -21.70 18.64
C ASP A 7 0.53 -21.11 17.76
N LYS A 8 1.46 -21.94 17.25
CA LYS A 8 2.45 -21.51 16.26
C LYS A 8 1.79 -21.16 14.93
N ALA A 9 0.86 -21.99 14.47
CA ALA A 9 0.12 -21.77 13.23
C ALA A 9 -0.75 -20.51 13.29
N ASN A 10 -1.47 -20.29 14.40
CA ASN A 10 -2.27 -19.09 14.66
C ASN A 10 -1.42 -17.83 14.68
N LYS A 11 -0.27 -17.86 15.39
CA LYS A 11 0.67 -16.74 15.41
C LYS A 11 1.17 -16.41 14.01
N ARG A 12 1.51 -17.42 13.21
CA ARG A 12 1.96 -17.22 11.82
C ARG A 12 0.83 -16.68 10.94
N TRP A 13 -0.38 -17.21 11.08
CA TRP A 13 -1.57 -16.72 10.37
C TRP A 13 -1.82 -15.22 10.66
N GLN A 14 -1.72 -14.80 11.92
CA GLN A 14 -1.87 -13.39 12.33
C GLN A 14 -0.75 -12.46 11.81
N GLU A 15 0.45 -12.99 11.56
CA GLU A 15 1.54 -12.24 10.93
C GLU A 15 1.33 -12.05 9.42
N LEU A 16 0.76 -13.06 8.75
CA LEU A 16 0.54 -13.07 7.30
C LEU A 16 -0.68 -12.22 6.91
N ALA A 17 -1.79 -12.36 7.64
CA ALA A 17 -3.07 -11.74 7.31
C ALA A 17 -3.02 -10.21 7.03
N PRO A 18 -2.42 -9.36 7.87
CA PRO A 18 -2.38 -7.91 7.63
C PRO A 18 -1.45 -7.51 6.47
N LYS A 19 -0.34 -8.24 6.25
CA LYS A 19 0.59 -7.98 5.14
C LYS A 19 -0.09 -8.27 3.81
N LEU A 20 -0.79 -9.40 3.73
CA LEU A 20 -1.53 -9.82 2.54
C LEU A 20 -2.71 -8.89 2.23
N ARG A 21 -3.45 -8.41 3.26
CA ARG A 21 -4.51 -7.41 3.06
C ARG A 21 -3.98 -6.07 2.55
N HIS A 22 -2.89 -5.56 3.14
CA HIS A 22 -2.30 -4.31 2.70
C HIS A 22 -1.76 -4.42 1.26
N ALA A 23 -1.13 -5.54 0.93
CA ALA A 23 -0.68 -5.84 -0.43
C ALA A 23 -1.85 -5.85 -1.43
N GLN A 24 -2.96 -6.54 -1.11
CA GLN A 24 -4.19 -6.48 -1.93
C GLN A 24 -4.67 -5.04 -2.08
N GLU A 25 -4.87 -4.32 -0.99
CA GLU A 25 -5.41 -2.96 -1.02
C GLU A 25 -4.59 -2.01 -1.91
N VAL A 26 -3.25 -1.98 -1.75
CA VAL A 26 -2.41 -1.06 -2.54
C VAL A 26 -2.36 -1.48 -4.01
N TYR A 27 -2.20 -2.78 -4.27
CA TYR A 27 -2.20 -3.34 -5.62
C TYR A 27 -3.49 -2.99 -6.39
N TYR A 28 -4.65 -3.15 -5.75
CA TYR A 28 -5.94 -2.91 -6.39
C TYR A 28 -6.40 -1.44 -6.37
N SER A 29 -5.82 -0.57 -5.54
CA SER A 29 -6.26 0.83 -5.41
C SER A 29 -5.46 1.82 -6.24
N THR A 30 -4.12 1.71 -6.25
CA THR A 30 -3.25 2.67 -6.95
C THR A 30 -2.54 2.07 -8.16
N GLY A 31 -2.61 0.75 -8.34
CA GLY A 31 -1.77 0.03 -9.29
C GLY A 31 -0.29 0.04 -8.91
N ASP A 32 0.04 0.50 -7.68
CA ASP A 32 1.38 0.38 -7.13
C ASP A 32 1.48 -0.96 -6.40
N GLN A 33 2.67 -1.54 -6.39
CA GLN A 33 2.91 -2.86 -5.84
C GLN A 33 3.80 -2.68 -4.60
N VAL A 34 3.26 -2.96 -3.40
CA VAL A 34 4.01 -2.91 -2.11
C VAL A 34 4.65 -4.25 -1.75
N MET A 35 4.23 -5.30 -2.43
CA MET A 35 4.65 -6.69 -2.32
C MET A 35 4.30 -7.32 -3.66
N VAL A 36 5.22 -8.04 -4.29
CA VAL A 36 4.97 -8.56 -5.64
C VAL A 36 4.17 -9.82 -5.51
N ASP A 37 3.35 -10.03 -6.53
CA ASP A 37 2.60 -11.22 -6.87
C ASP A 37 3.24 -12.50 -6.36
N ALA A 38 4.43 -12.93 -6.78
CA ALA A 38 4.96 -14.21 -6.28
C ALA A 38 5.27 -14.21 -4.75
N THR A 39 5.59 -13.08 -4.10
CA THR A 39 5.69 -13.00 -2.63
C THR A 39 4.31 -13.13 -2.01
N TYR A 40 3.36 -12.40 -2.58
CA TYR A 40 1.98 -12.38 -2.16
C TYR A 40 1.35 -13.78 -2.31
N ASP A 41 1.63 -14.47 -3.42
CA ASP A 41 1.16 -15.82 -3.74
C ASP A 41 1.84 -16.85 -2.82
N ALA A 42 3.15 -16.74 -2.54
CA ALA A 42 3.85 -17.61 -1.59
C ALA A 42 3.34 -17.45 -0.15
N LEU A 43 3.08 -16.21 0.29
CA LEU A 43 2.51 -15.94 1.60
C LEU A 43 1.03 -16.34 1.67
N ILE A 44 0.27 -16.23 0.58
CA ILE A 44 -1.09 -16.77 0.46
C ILE A 44 -1.07 -18.30 0.52
N HIS A 45 -0.11 -18.94 -0.13
CA HIS A 45 0.05 -20.39 -0.10
C HIS A 45 0.39 -20.86 1.31
N GLU A 46 1.35 -20.21 1.97
CA GLU A 46 1.68 -20.48 3.38
C GLU A 46 0.44 -20.30 4.28
N MET A 47 -0.32 -19.23 4.08
CA MET A 47 -1.55 -18.97 4.83
C MET A 47 -2.63 -20.03 4.58
N ARG A 48 -2.77 -20.52 3.35
CA ARG A 48 -3.68 -21.62 3.00
C ARG A 48 -3.26 -22.93 3.64
N ALA A 49 -1.98 -23.26 3.61
CA ALA A 49 -1.45 -24.47 4.25
C ALA A 49 -1.75 -24.46 5.76
N LEU A 50 -1.61 -23.30 6.42
CA LEU A 50 -1.99 -23.13 7.82
C LEU A 50 -3.49 -23.29 8.06
N GLU A 51 -4.34 -22.71 7.20
CA GLU A 51 -5.81 -22.85 7.30
C GLU A 51 -6.29 -24.28 7.00
N GLU A 52 -5.58 -25.03 6.16
CA GLU A 52 -5.90 -26.40 5.79
C GLU A 52 -5.47 -27.39 6.88
N GLU A 53 -4.28 -27.19 7.47
CA GLU A 53 -3.78 -27.97 8.60
C GLU A 53 -4.58 -27.67 9.89
N PHE A 54 -5.02 -26.42 10.06
CA PHE A 54 -5.79 -25.97 11.22
C PHE A 54 -7.05 -25.18 10.79
N PRO A 55 -8.17 -25.88 10.49
CA PRO A 55 -9.41 -25.28 10.00
C PRO A 55 -10.01 -24.19 10.91
N GLU A 56 -9.65 -24.19 12.19
CA GLU A 56 -10.10 -23.20 13.19
C GLU A 56 -9.51 -21.79 12.94
N LEU A 57 -8.44 -21.67 12.14
CA LEU A 57 -7.83 -20.39 11.77
C LEU A 57 -8.60 -19.64 10.68
N TRP A 58 -9.44 -20.35 9.94
CA TRP A 58 -10.17 -19.82 8.80
C TRP A 58 -11.31 -18.90 9.24
N ASN A 59 -11.47 -17.74 8.58
CA ASN A 59 -12.61 -16.84 8.77
C ASN A 59 -12.96 -16.07 7.48
N PRO A 60 -14.17 -15.46 7.38
CA PRO A 60 -14.61 -14.73 6.19
C PRO A 60 -13.73 -13.54 5.78
N ASP A 61 -12.96 -12.97 6.71
CA ASP A 61 -12.05 -11.84 6.49
C ASP A 61 -10.62 -12.25 6.13
N SER A 62 -10.39 -13.55 5.93
CA SER A 62 -9.10 -14.06 5.48
C SER A 62 -8.71 -13.48 4.11
N PRO A 63 -7.45 -13.08 3.90
CA PRO A 63 -6.92 -12.78 2.56
C PRO A 63 -7.08 -13.96 1.59
N THR A 64 -7.17 -15.20 2.08
CA THR A 64 -7.36 -16.40 1.25
C THR A 64 -8.75 -16.46 0.62
N THR A 65 -9.75 -15.75 1.18
CA THR A 65 -11.15 -15.71 0.69
C THR A 65 -11.48 -14.47 -0.16
N LYS A 66 -10.77 -13.35 -0.02
CA LYS A 66 -11.03 -12.11 -0.77
C LYS A 66 -10.38 -12.11 -2.16
N VAL A 67 -11.17 -11.75 -3.18
CA VAL A 67 -10.70 -11.44 -4.55
C VAL A 67 -10.59 -9.93 -4.64
N GLY A 68 -9.52 -9.38 -5.21
CA GLY A 68 -9.54 -7.94 -5.46
C GLY A 68 -9.39 -7.03 -4.23
N ALA A 69 -9.61 -5.72 -4.42
CA ALA A 69 -9.93 -4.79 -3.32
C ALA A 69 -11.03 -3.82 -3.74
N LYS A 70 -11.74 -3.26 -2.75
CA LYS A 70 -12.81 -2.30 -2.98
C LYS A 70 -12.25 -1.06 -3.71
N PRO A 71 -12.95 -0.54 -4.74
CA PRO A 71 -12.56 0.70 -5.40
C PRO A 71 -12.38 1.83 -4.38
N VAL A 72 -11.32 2.63 -4.50
CA VAL A 72 -11.13 3.82 -3.67
C VAL A 72 -12.27 4.80 -3.97
N ARG A 73 -12.96 5.28 -2.95
CA ARG A 73 -13.94 6.36 -3.12
C ARG A 73 -13.21 7.65 -3.54
N GLY A 74 -13.17 7.91 -4.85
CA GLY A 74 -12.65 9.14 -5.43
C GLY A 74 -12.56 9.11 -6.97
N THR A 75 -13.26 10.05 -7.62
CA THR A 75 -13.21 10.46 -9.04
C THR A 75 -13.71 9.52 -10.15
N VAL A 76 -13.55 8.19 -10.07
CA VAL A 76 -14.01 7.27 -11.14
C VAL A 76 -15.31 6.55 -10.73
N PRO A 77 -16.37 6.52 -11.56
CA PRO A 77 -17.58 5.73 -11.30
C PRO A 77 -17.26 4.24 -11.16
N THR A 78 -18.08 3.51 -10.40
CA THR A 78 -17.92 2.06 -10.23
C THR A 78 -19.04 1.30 -10.92
N LEU A 79 -18.73 0.15 -11.52
CA LEU A 79 -19.69 -0.76 -12.16
C LEU A 79 -19.72 -2.10 -11.41
N THR A 80 -20.89 -2.68 -11.27
CA THR A 80 -21.04 -4.04 -10.71
C THR A 80 -20.99 -5.03 -11.86
N HIS A 81 -20.13 -6.04 -11.75
CA HIS A 81 -20.03 -7.11 -12.74
C HIS A 81 -21.29 -7.98 -12.70
N ALA A 82 -21.82 -8.37 -13.86
CA ALA A 82 -23.02 -9.21 -13.93
C ALA A 82 -22.73 -10.61 -13.37
N GLN A 83 -21.53 -11.13 -13.65
CA GLN A 83 -20.98 -12.28 -12.97
C GLN A 83 -19.69 -11.92 -12.24
N ARG A 84 -19.48 -12.49 -11.04
CA ARG A 84 -18.26 -12.26 -10.26
C ARG A 84 -16.99 -12.65 -11.03
N MET A 85 -15.96 -11.82 -10.96
CA MET A 85 -14.60 -12.15 -11.40
C MET A 85 -13.81 -12.78 -10.25
N TYR A 86 -13.15 -13.90 -10.51
CA TYR A 86 -12.37 -14.65 -9.53
C TYR A 86 -10.85 -14.43 -9.70
N SER A 87 -10.07 -14.90 -8.74
CA SER A 87 -8.62 -15.09 -8.87
C SER A 87 -8.33 -16.52 -9.34
N LEU A 88 -7.09 -16.83 -9.70
CA LEU A 88 -6.63 -18.21 -9.85
C LEU A 88 -5.93 -18.71 -8.57
N GLN A 89 -5.86 -20.03 -8.41
CA GLN A 89 -4.98 -20.68 -7.45
C GLN A 89 -3.58 -20.78 -8.07
N ASP A 90 -2.55 -20.38 -7.34
CA ASP A 90 -1.17 -20.51 -7.79
C ASP A 90 -0.54 -21.82 -7.31
N VAL A 91 0.29 -22.41 -8.17
CA VAL A 91 1.22 -23.52 -7.87
C VAL A 91 2.62 -23.13 -8.35
N PHE A 92 3.64 -23.54 -7.62
CA PHE A 92 5.04 -23.11 -7.83
C PHE A 92 5.99 -24.25 -8.15
N SER A 93 5.50 -25.49 -8.06
CA SER A 93 6.28 -26.70 -8.33
C SER A 93 5.50 -27.68 -9.18
N ARG A 94 6.24 -28.56 -9.87
CA ARG A 94 5.65 -29.61 -10.69
C ARG A 94 4.88 -30.60 -9.83
N GLU A 95 5.36 -30.87 -8.64
CA GLU A 95 4.73 -31.74 -7.65
C GLU A 95 3.37 -31.18 -7.19
N GLU A 96 3.29 -29.87 -6.94
CA GLU A 96 2.02 -29.18 -6.63
C GLU A 96 1.05 -29.25 -7.81
N LEU A 97 1.54 -29.00 -9.04
CA LEU A 97 0.72 -29.10 -10.24
C LEU A 97 0.19 -30.52 -10.44
N ASP A 98 1.04 -31.53 -10.31
CA ASP A 98 0.67 -32.94 -10.42
C ASP A 98 -0.38 -33.31 -9.39
N SER A 99 -0.21 -32.86 -8.14
CA SER A 99 -1.19 -33.06 -7.07
C SER A 99 -2.54 -32.45 -7.43
N TRP A 100 -2.55 -31.20 -7.93
CA TRP A 100 -3.77 -30.52 -8.34
C TRP A 100 -4.47 -31.23 -9.50
N VAL A 101 -3.73 -31.59 -10.57
CA VAL A 101 -4.31 -32.28 -11.73
C VAL A 101 -4.85 -33.66 -11.34
N ASN A 102 -4.11 -34.42 -10.52
CA ASN A 102 -4.56 -35.74 -10.07
C ASN A 102 -5.81 -35.65 -9.17
N ALA A 103 -5.86 -34.67 -8.26
CA ALA A 103 -7.03 -34.43 -7.43
C ALA A 103 -8.26 -34.06 -8.27
N LEU A 104 -8.06 -33.25 -9.30
CA LEU A 104 -9.13 -32.87 -10.24
C LEU A 104 -9.60 -34.07 -11.09
N LEU A 105 -8.67 -34.84 -11.67
CA LEU A 105 -8.94 -36.03 -12.46
C LEU A 105 -9.72 -37.11 -11.70
N ALA A 106 -9.54 -37.21 -10.37
CA ALA A 106 -10.30 -38.14 -9.53
C ALA A 106 -11.81 -37.80 -9.46
N GLY A 107 -12.18 -36.55 -9.74
CA GLY A 107 -13.55 -36.04 -9.65
C GLY A 107 -14.27 -35.84 -10.98
N ILE A 108 -13.63 -36.12 -12.13
CA ILE A 108 -14.17 -35.84 -13.47
C ILE A 108 -14.07 -37.06 -14.41
N PRO A 109 -14.80 -37.08 -15.54
CA PRO A 109 -14.74 -38.19 -16.49
C PRO A 109 -13.33 -38.47 -17.03
N ALA A 110 -13.00 -39.75 -17.20
CA ALA A 110 -11.75 -40.18 -17.82
C ALA A 110 -11.65 -39.64 -19.27
N GLY A 111 -10.47 -39.14 -19.64
CA GLY A 111 -10.23 -38.51 -20.95
C GLY A 111 -10.58 -37.02 -21.02
N SER A 112 -10.89 -36.39 -19.89
CA SER A 112 -10.99 -34.92 -19.78
C SER A 112 -9.69 -34.26 -20.25
N ARG A 113 -9.81 -33.16 -21.00
CA ARG A 113 -8.69 -32.40 -21.57
C ARG A 113 -8.50 -31.07 -20.85
N PHE A 114 -7.33 -30.47 -21.00
CA PHE A 114 -6.96 -29.20 -20.40
C PHE A 114 -6.52 -28.21 -21.47
N THR A 115 -6.96 -26.97 -21.35
CA THR A 115 -6.43 -25.85 -22.13
C THR A 115 -5.30 -25.19 -21.34
N THR A 116 -4.16 -24.93 -21.98
CA THR A 116 -3.05 -24.14 -21.44
C THR A 116 -2.92 -22.83 -22.20
N GLU A 117 -2.63 -21.76 -21.47
CA GLU A 117 -2.38 -20.43 -22.04
C GLU A 117 -1.30 -19.71 -21.23
N LEU A 118 -0.56 -18.79 -21.87
CA LEU A 118 0.41 -17.96 -21.16
C LEU A 118 -0.31 -16.99 -20.21
N LYS A 119 0.20 -16.87 -18.99
CA LYS A 119 -0.36 -15.97 -17.98
C LYS A 119 0.21 -14.57 -18.16
N ILE A 120 -0.47 -13.77 -18.98
CA ILE A 120 -0.09 -12.39 -19.30
C ILE A 120 -0.02 -11.56 -18.01
N ASP A 121 1.05 -10.76 -17.89
CA ASP A 121 1.27 -9.87 -16.76
C ASP A 121 0.66 -8.47 -17.05
N GLY A 122 -0.58 -8.25 -16.60
CA GLY A 122 -1.32 -7.03 -16.90
C GLY A 122 -2.38 -6.65 -15.85
N LEU A 123 -3.47 -6.05 -16.36
CA LEU A 123 -4.66 -5.69 -15.60
C LEU A 123 -5.90 -6.39 -16.17
N ALA A 124 -6.53 -7.23 -15.34
CA ALA A 124 -7.80 -7.86 -15.66
C ALA A 124 -8.92 -6.84 -15.93
N LEU A 125 -9.57 -7.02 -17.09
CA LEU A 125 -10.64 -6.18 -17.60
C LEU A 125 -11.86 -7.03 -17.99
N ASN A 126 -13.06 -6.53 -17.67
CA ASN A 126 -14.33 -7.11 -18.06
C ASN A 126 -15.03 -6.19 -19.07
N LEU A 127 -15.30 -6.69 -20.27
CA LEU A 127 -15.98 -5.99 -21.36
C LEU A 127 -17.42 -6.51 -21.47
N THR A 128 -18.41 -5.66 -21.24
CA THR A 128 -19.82 -6.03 -21.43
C THR A 128 -20.28 -5.56 -22.79
N TYR A 129 -20.65 -6.51 -23.65
CA TYR A 129 -21.28 -6.24 -24.95
C TYR A 129 -22.77 -6.54 -24.89
N ARG A 130 -23.58 -5.73 -25.57
CA ARG A 130 -25.02 -5.96 -25.76
C ARG A 130 -25.34 -5.95 -27.24
N ASN A 131 -25.88 -7.07 -27.76
CA ASN A 131 -26.11 -7.26 -29.20
C ASN A 131 -24.86 -6.92 -30.05
N GLY A 132 -23.68 -7.27 -29.54
CA GLY A 132 -22.39 -7.00 -30.18
C GLY A 132 -21.84 -5.58 -30.02
N GLU A 133 -22.57 -4.63 -29.43
CA GLU A 133 -22.05 -3.27 -29.16
C GLU A 133 -21.44 -3.18 -27.75
N LEU A 134 -20.26 -2.58 -27.61
CA LEU A 134 -19.60 -2.43 -26.31
C LEU A 134 -20.41 -1.45 -25.44
N LEU A 135 -21.04 -1.99 -24.40
CA LEU A 135 -21.87 -1.22 -23.46
C LEU A 135 -21.03 -0.60 -22.35
N SER A 136 -20.11 -1.38 -21.76
CA SER A 136 -19.26 -0.91 -20.67
C SER A 136 -17.98 -1.74 -20.54
N ALA A 137 -16.94 -1.15 -19.93
CA ALA A 137 -15.73 -1.86 -19.52
C ALA A 137 -15.40 -1.53 -18.07
N ALA A 138 -15.10 -2.55 -17.27
CA ALA A 138 -14.80 -2.39 -15.86
C ALA A 138 -13.52 -3.14 -15.46
N THR A 139 -12.71 -2.52 -14.59
CA THR A 139 -11.57 -3.23 -13.95
C THR A 139 -12.08 -4.32 -13.01
N ARG A 140 -11.24 -5.28 -12.62
CA ARG A 140 -11.68 -6.34 -11.68
C ARG A 140 -12.21 -5.79 -10.34
N GLY A 141 -11.59 -4.74 -9.78
CA GLY A 141 -11.90 -4.22 -8.44
C GLY A 141 -11.86 -5.29 -7.37
N ASP A 142 -12.94 -5.50 -6.61
CA ASP A 142 -13.08 -6.56 -5.58
C ASP A 142 -13.66 -7.89 -6.13
N GLY A 143 -13.72 -8.00 -7.46
CA GLY A 143 -14.32 -9.12 -8.17
C GLY A 143 -15.85 -9.02 -8.29
N VAL A 144 -16.53 -8.18 -7.51
CA VAL A 144 -17.97 -7.91 -7.62
C VAL A 144 -18.21 -6.53 -8.22
N THR A 145 -17.43 -5.54 -7.81
CA THR A 145 -17.50 -4.16 -8.27
C THR A 145 -16.12 -3.71 -8.76
N GLY A 146 -16.10 -3.15 -9.96
CA GLY A 146 -14.94 -2.60 -10.66
C GLY A 146 -15.01 -1.09 -10.88
N GLU A 147 -13.90 -0.49 -11.30
CA GLU A 147 -13.87 0.90 -11.77
C GLU A 147 -14.33 0.96 -13.23
N ASP A 148 -15.19 1.92 -13.58
CA ASP A 148 -15.62 2.17 -14.95
C ASP A 148 -14.47 2.77 -15.77
N VAL A 149 -14.00 1.99 -16.74
CA VAL A 149 -12.94 2.38 -17.67
C VAL A 149 -13.40 2.29 -19.12
N THR A 150 -14.71 2.40 -19.37
CA THR A 150 -15.33 2.24 -20.71
C THR A 150 -14.70 3.13 -21.77
N ARG A 151 -14.52 4.43 -21.45
CA ARG A 151 -13.87 5.39 -22.35
C ARG A 151 -12.44 4.98 -22.70
N ASN A 152 -11.74 4.43 -21.73
CA ASN A 152 -10.35 4.05 -21.81
C ASN A 152 -10.18 2.76 -22.62
N ALA A 153 -11.04 1.76 -22.39
CA ALA A 153 -11.09 0.54 -23.19
C ALA A 153 -11.38 0.82 -24.67
N LEU A 154 -12.30 1.74 -24.99
CA LEU A 154 -12.60 2.16 -26.37
C LEU A 154 -11.41 2.80 -27.11
N ALA A 155 -10.38 3.26 -26.39
CA ALA A 155 -9.19 3.84 -26.98
C ALA A 155 -8.11 2.80 -27.34
N ILE A 156 -8.25 1.56 -26.85
CA ILE A 156 -7.37 0.44 -27.15
C ILE A 156 -7.79 -0.14 -28.51
N SER A 157 -6.86 -0.18 -29.47
CA SER A 157 -7.16 -0.52 -30.86
C SER A 157 -7.65 -1.95 -31.07
N SER A 158 -7.24 -2.88 -30.20
CA SER A 158 -7.62 -4.29 -30.23
C SER A 158 -8.95 -4.59 -29.54
N ILE A 159 -9.56 -3.61 -28.87
CA ILE A 159 -10.91 -3.74 -28.30
C ILE A 159 -11.92 -3.17 -29.29
N PRO A 160 -12.70 -4.01 -30.00
CA PRO A 160 -13.65 -3.53 -30.97
C PRO A 160 -14.86 -2.87 -30.27
N ALA A 161 -15.25 -1.67 -30.68
CA ALA A 161 -16.48 -1.04 -30.22
C ALA A 161 -17.74 -1.83 -30.62
N GLN A 162 -17.66 -2.53 -31.76
CA GLN A 162 -18.69 -3.47 -32.25
C GLN A 162 -18.01 -4.79 -32.61
N LEU A 163 -18.49 -5.90 -32.02
CA LEU A 163 -18.02 -7.23 -32.35
C LEU A 163 -18.24 -7.54 -33.83
N ALA A 164 -17.26 -8.18 -34.46
CA ALA A 164 -17.36 -8.66 -35.82
C ALA A 164 -18.30 -9.89 -35.91
N GLY A 165 -18.67 -10.26 -37.13
CA GLY A 165 -19.50 -11.45 -37.38
C GLY A 165 -20.98 -11.26 -37.07
N ALA A 166 -21.66 -12.38 -36.80
CA ALA A 166 -23.10 -12.45 -36.51
C ALA A 166 -23.35 -13.37 -35.30
N ASP A 167 -24.63 -13.58 -34.96
CA ASP A 167 -25.05 -14.40 -33.81
C ASP A 167 -24.55 -13.86 -32.46
N HIS A 168 -24.62 -12.53 -32.29
CA HIS A 168 -24.25 -11.90 -31.02
C HIS A 168 -25.35 -12.14 -29.99
N PRO A 169 -25.00 -12.57 -28.76
CA PRO A 169 -25.97 -12.73 -27.68
C PRO A 169 -26.55 -11.37 -27.27
N GLU A 170 -27.69 -11.40 -26.58
CA GLU A 170 -28.30 -10.18 -26.01
C GLU A 170 -27.32 -9.48 -25.08
N LEU A 171 -26.62 -10.25 -24.23
CA LEU A 171 -25.57 -9.76 -23.36
C LEU A 171 -24.44 -10.79 -23.26
N VAL A 172 -23.19 -10.32 -23.35
CA VAL A 172 -22.01 -11.13 -23.06
C VAL A 172 -20.95 -10.31 -22.34
N GLU A 173 -20.41 -10.87 -21.26
CA GLU A 173 -19.19 -10.39 -20.62
C GLU A 173 -17.98 -11.14 -21.17
N ILE A 174 -17.02 -10.40 -21.70
CA ILE A 174 -15.76 -10.89 -22.23
C ILE A 174 -14.64 -10.42 -21.31
N ARG A 175 -13.90 -11.37 -20.75
CA ARG A 175 -12.82 -11.12 -19.79
C ARG A 175 -11.48 -11.31 -20.47
N GLY A 176 -10.53 -10.45 -20.12
CA GLY A 176 -9.19 -10.51 -20.64
C GLY A 176 -8.23 -9.66 -19.84
N GLU A 177 -6.98 -9.63 -20.30
CA GLU A 177 -5.93 -8.85 -19.69
C GLU A 177 -5.57 -7.67 -20.60
N VAL A 178 -5.56 -6.46 -20.04
CA VAL A 178 -4.92 -5.30 -20.69
C VAL A 178 -3.46 -5.30 -20.28
N TYR A 179 -2.56 -5.19 -21.25
CA TYR A 179 -1.13 -5.18 -21.01
C TYR A 179 -0.42 -4.13 -21.87
N PHE A 180 0.84 -3.85 -21.52
CA PHE A 180 1.68 -2.94 -22.30
C PHE A 180 2.72 -3.78 -23.05
N PRO A 181 2.71 -3.80 -24.39
CA PRO A 181 3.73 -4.50 -25.16
C PRO A 181 5.13 -3.94 -24.84
N VAL A 182 6.13 -4.81 -24.72
CA VAL A 182 7.49 -4.46 -24.24
C VAL A 182 8.14 -3.37 -25.12
N ASP A 183 8.05 -3.51 -26.44
CA ASP A 183 8.60 -2.55 -27.39
C ASP A 183 7.87 -1.20 -27.35
N GLU A 184 6.55 -1.21 -27.21
CA GLU A 184 5.74 0.01 -27.11
C GLU A 184 5.99 0.70 -25.77
N PHE A 185 6.20 -0.05 -24.69
CA PHE A 185 6.54 0.48 -23.37
C PHE A 185 7.87 1.24 -23.41
N LYS A 186 8.87 0.67 -24.07
CA LYS A 186 10.17 1.33 -24.26
C LYS A 186 10.02 2.62 -25.07
N LYS A 187 9.34 2.57 -26.21
CA LYS A 187 9.07 3.77 -27.05
C LYS A 187 8.31 4.83 -26.27
N PHE A 188 7.32 4.43 -25.47
CA PHE A 188 6.54 5.32 -24.63
C PHE A 188 7.43 6.06 -23.62
N ASN A 189 8.27 5.33 -22.88
CA ASN A 189 9.18 5.93 -21.91
C ASN A 189 10.20 6.86 -22.58
N ASP A 190 10.80 6.46 -23.70
CA ASP A 190 11.73 7.30 -24.47
C ASP A 190 11.05 8.62 -24.91
N LEU A 191 9.80 8.56 -25.39
CA LEU A 191 9.03 9.73 -25.80
C LEU A 191 8.59 10.61 -24.62
N VAL A 192 8.29 10.01 -23.46
CA VAL A 192 8.01 10.74 -22.22
C VAL A 192 9.25 11.49 -21.74
N GLU A 193 10.43 10.87 -21.82
CA GLU A 193 11.70 11.52 -21.50
C GLU A 193 11.98 12.69 -22.44
N GLU A 194 11.81 12.51 -23.75
CA GLU A 194 11.97 13.57 -24.75
C GLU A 194 11.01 14.75 -24.50
N ARG A 195 9.72 14.46 -24.27
CA ARG A 195 8.72 15.49 -23.95
C ARG A 195 9.03 16.20 -22.64
N ASN A 196 9.50 15.47 -21.62
CA ASN A 196 9.90 16.07 -20.35
C ASN A 196 11.11 16.98 -20.51
N ALA A 197 12.05 16.65 -21.40
CA ALA A 197 13.16 17.55 -21.75
C ALA A 197 12.66 18.83 -22.45
N ALA A 198 11.72 18.72 -23.41
CA ALA A 198 11.11 19.89 -24.05
C ALA A 198 10.29 20.74 -23.06
N ILE A 199 9.57 20.11 -22.13
CA ILE A 199 8.87 20.79 -21.03
C ILE A 199 9.87 21.54 -20.14
N ASP A 200 11.03 20.96 -19.85
CA ASP A 200 12.08 21.64 -19.09
C ASP A 200 12.58 22.89 -19.82
N GLU A 201 12.83 22.83 -21.13
CA GLU A 201 13.21 23.98 -21.94
C GLU A 201 12.13 25.08 -21.94
N ARG A 202 10.86 24.72 -22.14
CA ARG A 202 9.74 25.67 -22.06
C ARG A 202 9.61 26.27 -20.66
N ASN A 203 9.78 25.47 -19.62
CA ASN A 203 9.74 25.93 -18.23
C ASN A 203 10.90 26.87 -17.89
N ILE A 204 12.06 26.69 -18.50
CA ILE A 204 13.18 27.65 -18.44
C ILE A 204 12.76 28.97 -19.09
N ALA A 205 12.23 28.95 -20.30
CA ALA A 205 11.75 30.16 -20.99
C ALA A 205 10.61 30.86 -20.23
N ILE A 206 9.66 30.11 -19.66
CA ILE A 206 8.60 30.61 -18.78
C ILE A 206 9.21 31.27 -17.54
N SER A 207 10.23 30.65 -16.94
CA SER A 207 10.95 31.21 -15.79
C SER A 207 11.60 32.56 -16.14
N GLU A 208 12.22 32.67 -17.31
CA GLU A 208 12.81 33.93 -17.80
C GLU A 208 11.76 35.00 -18.12
N ALA A 209 10.68 34.64 -18.81
CA ALA A 209 9.55 35.53 -19.06
C ALA A 209 8.92 36.03 -17.73
N ASN A 210 8.77 35.14 -16.75
CA ASN A 210 8.24 35.49 -15.43
C ASN A 210 9.18 36.40 -14.64
N LYS A 211 10.50 36.30 -14.82
CA LYS A 211 11.46 37.29 -14.29
C LYS A 211 11.21 38.67 -14.89
N ALA A 212 11.01 38.75 -16.20
CA ALA A 212 10.72 40.01 -16.89
C ALA A 212 9.34 40.61 -16.49
N ILE A 213 8.31 39.77 -16.36
CA ILE A 213 6.99 40.14 -15.83
C ILE A 213 7.12 40.67 -14.41
N SER A 214 7.86 39.98 -13.55
CA SER A 214 8.09 40.39 -12.16
C SER A 214 8.82 41.75 -12.07
N ALA A 215 9.79 42.00 -12.96
CA ALA A 215 10.49 43.28 -13.03
C ALA A 215 9.56 44.43 -13.49
N ARG A 216 8.68 44.18 -14.47
CA ARG A 216 7.68 45.17 -14.91
C ARG A 216 6.61 45.42 -13.84
N ASN A 217 6.08 44.36 -13.23
CA ASN A 217 5.14 44.48 -12.11
C ASN A 217 5.73 45.24 -10.93
N ARG A 218 7.03 45.13 -10.68
CA ARG A 218 7.70 45.96 -9.66
C ARG A 218 7.61 47.45 -10.01
N LYS A 219 7.84 47.83 -11.27
CA LYS A 219 7.70 49.22 -11.74
C LYS A 219 6.24 49.69 -11.68
N ILE A 220 5.28 48.85 -12.07
CA ILE A 220 3.85 49.15 -12.00
C ILE A 220 3.42 49.38 -10.54
N ARG A 221 3.86 48.53 -9.60
CA ARG A 221 3.59 48.71 -8.16
C ARG A 221 4.17 50.01 -7.61
N GLU A 222 5.37 50.38 -8.04
CA GLU A 222 6.00 51.65 -7.66
C GLU A 222 5.19 52.85 -8.16
N ALA A 223 4.74 52.81 -9.42
CA ALA A 223 3.92 53.85 -10.05
C ALA A 223 2.51 53.95 -9.42
N ASN A 224 1.90 52.82 -9.09
CA ASN A 224 0.57 52.74 -8.48
C ASN A 224 0.54 53.19 -7.01
N LYS A 225 1.69 53.28 -6.33
CA LYS A 225 1.79 53.51 -4.88
C LYS A 225 1.06 54.77 -4.38
N ASN A 226 0.92 55.78 -5.23
CA ASN A 226 0.31 57.07 -4.89
C ASN A 226 -0.94 57.40 -5.75
N LEU A 227 -1.48 56.41 -6.47
CA LEU A 227 -2.66 56.60 -7.31
C LEU A 227 -3.91 56.00 -6.65
N PRO A 228 -5.08 56.66 -6.74
CA PRO A 228 -6.34 56.07 -6.31
C PRO A 228 -6.65 54.82 -7.15
N GLU A 229 -7.37 53.86 -6.58
CA GLU A 229 -7.53 52.49 -7.13
C GLU A 229 -8.11 52.46 -8.55
N ASN A 230 -8.96 53.42 -8.89
CA ASN A 230 -9.55 53.61 -10.22
C ASN A 230 -8.56 54.11 -11.30
N GLU A 231 -7.37 54.55 -10.91
CA GLU A 231 -6.31 55.07 -11.80
C GLU A 231 -5.05 54.17 -11.82
N GLN A 232 -5.07 53.06 -11.09
CA GLN A 232 -3.94 52.12 -11.02
C GLN A 232 -3.80 51.27 -12.28
N GLN A 233 -2.56 51.05 -12.71
CA GLN A 233 -2.28 50.14 -13.82
C GLN A 233 -2.35 48.68 -13.37
N PRO A 234 -2.97 47.78 -14.15
CA PRO A 234 -3.09 46.37 -13.80
C PRO A 234 -1.74 45.64 -13.84
N LEU A 235 -1.55 44.68 -12.93
CA LEU A 235 -0.37 43.81 -12.93
C LEU A 235 -0.50 42.72 -13.99
N GLU A 236 0.63 42.37 -14.61
CA GLU A 236 0.70 41.24 -15.53
C GLU A 236 0.77 39.91 -14.76
N LEU A 237 -0.01 38.92 -15.18
CA LEU A 237 -0.04 37.60 -14.54
C LEU A 237 1.20 36.76 -14.96
N PRO A 238 1.86 36.06 -14.01
CA PRO A 238 2.93 35.14 -14.35
C PRO A 238 2.40 33.95 -15.15
N LYS A 239 3.18 33.49 -16.12
CA LYS A 239 2.90 32.28 -16.89
C LYS A 239 3.08 31.05 -16.01
N ARG A 240 2.13 30.12 -16.05
CA ARG A 240 2.15 28.87 -15.26
C ARG A 240 3.18 27.91 -15.86
N ARG A 241 3.97 27.26 -14.99
CA ARG A 241 4.85 26.15 -15.41
C ARG A 241 4.03 24.92 -15.78
N GLU A 242 4.56 24.16 -16.71
CA GLU A 242 3.98 22.90 -17.16
C GLU A 242 4.50 21.76 -16.28
N PRO A 243 3.63 20.89 -15.74
CA PRO A 243 4.05 19.71 -14.98
C PRO A 243 4.71 18.68 -15.91
N LYS A 244 5.66 17.90 -15.38
CA LYS A 244 6.25 16.76 -16.10
C LYS A 244 5.27 15.60 -16.20
N LEU A 245 5.43 14.80 -17.25
CA LEU A 245 4.76 13.52 -17.45
C LEU A 245 5.40 12.45 -16.55
N LYS A 246 4.60 11.54 -16.00
CA LYS A 246 5.05 10.43 -15.14
C LYS A 246 5.70 9.34 -16.00
N THR A 247 6.88 8.87 -15.60
CA THR A 247 7.50 7.65 -16.15
C THR A 247 7.05 6.44 -15.34
N PHE A 248 6.96 5.27 -15.97
CA PHE A 248 6.57 4.03 -15.31
C PHE A 248 7.77 3.07 -15.24
N VAL A 249 7.83 2.29 -14.16
CA VAL A 249 8.98 1.41 -13.85
C VAL A 249 8.86 0.06 -14.54
N ASN A 250 7.65 -0.48 -14.69
CA ASN A 250 7.40 -1.73 -15.40
C ASN A 250 6.13 -1.65 -16.29
N PRO A 251 6.00 -2.53 -17.30
CA PRO A 251 4.84 -2.60 -18.20
C PRO A 251 3.50 -2.78 -17.49
N ARG A 252 3.42 -3.65 -16.48
CA ARG A 252 2.16 -3.91 -15.74
C ARG A 252 1.61 -2.67 -15.02
N ASN A 253 2.46 -1.97 -14.27
CA ASN A 253 2.07 -0.74 -13.56
C ASN A 253 1.77 0.38 -14.55
N ALA A 254 2.45 0.41 -15.70
CA ALA A 254 2.13 1.33 -16.79
C ALA A 254 0.73 1.05 -17.35
N ALA A 255 0.38 -0.20 -17.61
CA ALA A 255 -0.96 -0.59 -18.06
C ALA A 255 -2.05 -0.21 -17.05
N SER A 256 -1.88 -0.62 -15.78
CA SER A 256 -2.86 -0.31 -14.73
C SER A 256 -2.98 1.20 -14.47
N GLY A 257 -1.85 1.89 -14.35
CA GLY A 257 -1.82 3.33 -14.12
C GLY A 257 -2.44 4.12 -15.28
N THR A 258 -2.21 3.70 -16.52
CA THR A 258 -2.78 4.31 -17.72
C THR A 258 -4.29 4.10 -17.79
N MET A 259 -4.78 2.90 -17.47
CA MET A 259 -6.22 2.60 -17.50
C MET A 259 -7.05 3.39 -16.50
N ARG A 260 -6.44 3.88 -15.41
CA ARG A 260 -7.14 4.59 -14.32
C ARG A 260 -6.98 6.12 -14.36
N GLN A 261 -6.18 6.63 -15.29
CA GLN A 261 -5.93 8.07 -15.43
C GLN A 261 -6.72 8.66 -16.60
N ASP A 262 -7.11 9.93 -16.46
CA ASP A 262 -7.56 10.75 -17.58
C ASP A 262 -6.35 11.11 -18.46
N ASP A 263 -5.95 10.19 -19.36
CA ASP A 263 -4.95 10.50 -20.39
C ASP A 263 -5.55 11.47 -21.43
N THR A 264 -5.46 12.76 -21.13
CA THR A 264 -5.88 13.84 -22.05
C THR A 264 -5.13 13.85 -23.38
N SER A 265 -3.96 13.20 -23.47
CA SER A 265 -3.19 13.09 -24.70
C SER A 265 -3.58 11.88 -25.56
N GLY A 266 -4.20 10.87 -24.93
CA GLY A 266 -4.57 9.59 -25.53
C GLY A 266 -3.38 8.82 -26.10
N PHE A 267 -2.17 9.11 -25.65
CA PHE A 267 -0.93 8.52 -26.18
C PHE A 267 -0.58 7.22 -25.45
N ALA A 268 -0.63 7.22 -24.11
CA ALA A 268 -0.31 6.04 -23.32
C ALA A 268 -1.33 4.93 -23.57
N ILE A 269 -2.60 5.31 -23.65
CA ILE A 269 -3.69 4.35 -23.75
C ILE A 269 -3.76 3.63 -25.10
N LYS A 270 -3.32 4.29 -26.17
CA LYS A 270 -3.26 3.70 -27.53
C LYS A 270 -2.08 2.74 -27.70
N SER A 271 -1.12 2.80 -26.80
CA SER A 271 0.02 1.88 -26.76
C SER A 271 -0.28 0.63 -25.94
N LEU A 272 -1.43 0.57 -25.26
CA LEU A 272 -1.90 -0.65 -24.60
C LEU A 272 -2.49 -1.61 -25.63
N ASP A 273 -2.46 -2.88 -25.26
CA ASP A 273 -3.11 -3.95 -25.99
C ASP A 273 -3.97 -4.80 -25.04
N PHE A 274 -4.81 -5.66 -25.59
CA PHE A 274 -5.75 -6.50 -24.87
C PHE A 274 -5.62 -7.94 -25.34
N MET A 275 -5.89 -8.90 -24.46
CA MET A 275 -5.98 -10.31 -24.82
C MET A 275 -7.17 -10.94 -24.10
N ALA A 276 -8.14 -11.48 -24.85
CA ALA A 276 -9.30 -12.14 -24.29
C ALA A 276 -8.94 -13.56 -23.80
N HIS A 277 -9.37 -13.90 -22.58
CA HIS A 277 -9.06 -15.18 -21.94
C HIS A 277 -10.24 -15.86 -21.22
N GLY A 278 -11.42 -15.25 -21.19
CA GLY A 278 -12.53 -15.80 -20.43
C GLY A 278 -13.89 -15.22 -20.76
N LEU A 279 -14.92 -15.99 -20.43
CA LEU A 279 -16.32 -15.62 -20.55
C LEU A 279 -16.90 -15.34 -19.16
N GLY A 280 -17.66 -14.25 -19.02
CA GLY A 280 -18.48 -13.95 -17.85
C GLY A 280 -19.96 -14.29 -18.11
N ASP A 281 -20.85 -13.39 -17.70
CA ASP A 281 -22.29 -13.55 -17.92
C ASP A 281 -22.63 -13.65 -19.43
N LEU A 282 -23.62 -14.48 -19.75
CA LEU A 282 -24.07 -14.76 -21.11
C LEU A 282 -25.60 -14.88 -21.11
N GLN A 283 -26.28 -13.99 -21.84
CA GLN A 283 -27.73 -13.97 -21.94
C GLN A 283 -28.18 -13.91 -23.40
N GLY A 284 -29.24 -14.64 -23.74
CA GLY A 284 -29.82 -14.62 -25.08
C GLY A 284 -28.94 -15.24 -26.17
N ALA A 285 -27.99 -16.12 -25.82
CA ALA A 285 -27.19 -16.85 -26.80
C ALA A 285 -28.05 -17.85 -27.59
N SER A 286 -27.80 -17.98 -28.89
CA SER A 286 -28.45 -19.01 -29.71
C SER A 286 -28.04 -20.41 -29.24
N PRO A 287 -28.83 -21.46 -29.57
CA PRO A 287 -28.43 -22.84 -29.27
C PRO A 287 -27.10 -23.24 -29.93
N ALA A 288 -26.83 -22.71 -31.13
CA ALA A 288 -25.58 -23.00 -31.85
C ALA A 288 -24.38 -22.34 -31.17
N LEU A 289 -24.52 -21.07 -30.77
CA LEU A 289 -23.50 -20.36 -30.02
C LEU A 289 -23.27 -21.02 -28.66
N SER A 290 -24.33 -21.36 -27.93
CA SER A 290 -24.24 -22.01 -26.62
C SER A 290 -23.51 -23.35 -26.70
N ALA A 291 -23.76 -24.14 -27.76
CA ALA A 291 -23.04 -25.39 -28.00
C ALA A 291 -21.55 -25.15 -28.29
N LYS A 292 -21.21 -24.10 -29.06
CA LYS A 292 -19.81 -23.74 -29.31
C LYS A 292 -19.11 -23.28 -28.04
N LEU A 293 -19.76 -22.45 -27.24
CA LEU A 293 -19.24 -21.93 -25.98
C LEU A 293 -19.21 -22.97 -24.85
N ALA A 294 -19.58 -24.23 -25.09
CA ALA A 294 -19.48 -25.31 -24.10
C ALA A 294 -18.03 -25.78 -23.85
N THR A 295 -17.06 -25.29 -24.62
CA THR A 295 -15.63 -25.62 -24.53
C THR A 295 -14.79 -24.34 -24.44
N GLN A 296 -13.61 -24.41 -23.83
CA GLN A 296 -12.68 -23.29 -23.79
C GLN A 296 -12.18 -22.95 -25.20
N GLU A 297 -11.79 -23.95 -26.00
CA GLU A 297 -11.45 -23.82 -27.41
C GLU A 297 -12.52 -23.07 -28.19
N GLY A 298 -13.78 -23.47 -28.03
CA GLY A 298 -14.91 -22.82 -28.68
C GLY A 298 -15.10 -21.36 -28.26
N ILE A 299 -14.77 -20.99 -27.01
CA ILE A 299 -14.73 -19.58 -26.59
C ILE A 299 -13.67 -18.81 -27.37
N TYR A 300 -12.43 -19.29 -27.40
CA TYR A 300 -11.35 -18.58 -28.08
C TYR A 300 -11.61 -18.43 -29.58
N GLU A 301 -12.10 -19.48 -30.24
CA GLU A 301 -12.51 -19.38 -31.63
C GLU A 301 -13.63 -18.36 -31.85
N THR A 302 -14.56 -18.27 -30.90
CA THR A 302 -15.68 -17.31 -30.97
C THR A 302 -15.17 -15.89 -30.79
N PHE A 303 -14.32 -15.64 -29.79
CA PHE A 303 -13.68 -14.34 -29.56
C PHE A 303 -12.86 -13.90 -30.78
N ALA A 304 -12.04 -14.79 -31.33
CA ALA A 304 -11.30 -14.52 -32.57
C ALA A 304 -12.25 -14.18 -33.73
N SER A 305 -13.36 -14.92 -33.89
CA SER A 305 -14.35 -14.64 -34.94
C SER A 305 -15.09 -13.31 -34.74
N TRP A 306 -15.20 -12.85 -33.49
CA TRP A 306 -15.74 -11.55 -33.12
C TRP A 306 -14.71 -10.41 -33.21
N GLY A 307 -13.49 -10.71 -33.65
CA GLY A 307 -12.43 -9.73 -33.87
C GLY A 307 -11.65 -9.37 -32.60
N LEU A 308 -11.77 -10.17 -31.52
CA LEU A 308 -11.00 -10.00 -30.31
C LEU A 308 -9.68 -10.80 -30.39
N PRO A 309 -8.57 -10.25 -29.88
CA PRO A 309 -7.30 -10.96 -29.79
C PRO A 309 -7.39 -12.11 -28.77
N VAL A 310 -6.83 -13.26 -29.13
CA VAL A 310 -6.68 -14.45 -28.28
C VAL A 310 -5.24 -14.96 -28.39
N GLY A 311 -4.72 -15.59 -27.34
CA GLY A 311 -3.34 -16.04 -27.29
C GLY A 311 -3.02 -17.09 -28.35
N THR A 312 -2.01 -16.86 -29.18
CA THR A 312 -1.57 -17.77 -30.24
C THR A 312 -0.91 -19.04 -29.71
N GLU A 313 -0.45 -18.99 -28.47
CA GLU A 313 0.22 -20.06 -27.74
C GLU A 313 -0.75 -20.97 -26.98
N THR A 314 -2.06 -20.78 -27.16
CA THR A 314 -3.08 -21.59 -26.49
C THR A 314 -3.08 -23.01 -27.05
N GLU A 315 -2.89 -24.01 -26.19
CA GLU A 315 -2.84 -25.43 -26.58
C GLU A 315 -3.79 -26.30 -25.75
N ILE A 316 -4.21 -27.43 -26.32
CA ILE A 316 -5.04 -28.42 -25.62
C ILE A 316 -4.20 -29.65 -25.34
N HIS A 317 -4.23 -30.11 -24.10
CA HIS A 317 -3.47 -31.25 -23.61
C HIS A 317 -4.39 -32.31 -23.01
N SER A 318 -4.02 -33.58 -23.19
CA SER A 318 -4.75 -34.73 -22.67
C SER A 318 -4.02 -35.43 -21.53
N SER A 319 -2.83 -34.97 -21.16
CA SER A 319 -2.04 -35.54 -20.06
C SER A 319 -1.17 -34.51 -19.35
N VAL A 320 -0.85 -34.80 -18.09
CA VAL A 320 0.09 -34.02 -17.26
C VAL A 320 1.47 -33.92 -17.91
N GLY A 321 1.93 -34.99 -18.59
CA GLY A 321 3.22 -34.98 -19.29
C GLY A 321 3.26 -33.99 -20.46
N GLU A 322 2.15 -33.82 -21.19
CA GLU A 322 2.03 -32.80 -22.23
C GLU A 322 2.03 -31.38 -21.65
N ILE A 323 1.37 -31.18 -20.51
CA ILE A 323 1.39 -29.90 -19.79
C ILE A 323 2.83 -29.58 -19.32
N HIS A 324 3.56 -30.55 -18.76
CA HIS A 324 4.97 -30.35 -18.39
C HIS A 324 5.84 -29.97 -19.58
N ALA A 325 5.65 -30.62 -20.73
CA ALA A 325 6.36 -30.28 -21.95
C ALA A 325 6.01 -28.86 -22.45
N TYR A 326 4.77 -28.42 -22.27
CA TYR A 326 4.38 -27.03 -22.54
C TYR A 326 5.11 -26.06 -21.59
N LEU A 327 5.12 -26.34 -20.29
CA LEU A 327 5.86 -25.53 -19.30
C LEU A 327 7.35 -25.41 -19.65
N ASP A 328 8.00 -26.52 -20.02
CA ASP A 328 9.42 -26.55 -20.41
C ASP A 328 9.73 -25.61 -21.58
N ARG A 329 8.81 -25.52 -22.55
CA ARG A 329 8.99 -24.67 -23.74
C ARG A 329 8.97 -23.19 -23.39
N TYR A 330 8.12 -22.77 -22.46
CA TYR A 330 7.88 -21.36 -22.19
C TYR A 330 8.61 -20.83 -20.95
N GLU A 331 9.05 -21.68 -20.02
CA GLU A 331 9.76 -21.28 -18.80
C GLU A 331 10.99 -20.41 -19.09
N HIS A 332 11.73 -20.75 -20.16
CA HIS A 332 12.97 -20.09 -20.58
C HIS A 332 12.80 -19.13 -21.77
N ALA A 333 11.60 -19.04 -22.35
CA ALA A 333 11.33 -18.25 -23.55
C ALA A 333 10.71 -16.87 -23.23
N ARG A 334 10.72 -16.44 -21.96
CA ARG A 334 10.01 -15.21 -21.52
C ARG A 334 10.43 -13.95 -22.27
N ASN A 335 11.67 -13.87 -22.72
CA ASN A 335 12.22 -12.71 -23.44
C ASN A 335 11.90 -12.71 -24.95
N ASP A 336 11.29 -13.77 -25.47
CA ASP A 336 11.03 -13.93 -26.91
C ASP A 336 9.67 -13.35 -27.33
N PHE A 337 8.85 -12.91 -26.36
CA PHE A 337 7.49 -12.41 -26.58
C PHE A 337 7.41 -10.89 -26.56
N SER A 338 6.42 -10.35 -27.27
CA SER A 338 6.13 -8.92 -27.29
C SER A 338 5.47 -8.42 -26.01
N TYR A 339 5.18 -9.31 -25.07
CA TYR A 339 4.51 -9.04 -23.79
C TYR A 339 5.12 -9.86 -22.67
N GLU A 340 5.02 -9.36 -21.44
CA GLU A 340 5.49 -10.06 -20.25
C GLU A 340 4.46 -11.09 -19.78
N PHE A 341 4.94 -12.25 -19.31
CA PHE A 341 4.12 -13.27 -18.67
C PHE A 341 4.89 -13.91 -17.51
N ASP A 342 4.17 -14.25 -16.44
CA ASP A 342 4.76 -14.75 -15.17
C ASP A 342 4.51 -16.26 -14.95
N GLY A 343 3.85 -16.91 -15.89
CA GLY A 343 3.44 -18.31 -15.75
C GLY A 343 2.57 -18.82 -16.88
N VAL A 344 1.89 -19.93 -16.61
CA VAL A 344 0.91 -20.57 -17.49
C VAL A 344 -0.38 -20.81 -16.72
N VAL A 345 -1.53 -20.53 -17.32
CA VAL A 345 -2.84 -20.89 -16.78
C VAL A 345 -3.28 -22.21 -17.41
N ILE A 346 -3.69 -23.16 -16.56
CA ILE A 346 -4.23 -24.45 -16.97
C ILE A 346 -5.71 -24.48 -16.59
N LYS A 347 -6.58 -24.73 -17.56
CA LYS A 347 -8.05 -24.78 -17.39
C LYS A 347 -8.57 -26.14 -17.85
N LEU A 348 -9.59 -26.66 -17.18
CA LEU A 348 -10.36 -27.77 -17.72
C LEU A 348 -11.04 -27.33 -19.03
N GLU A 349 -10.96 -28.13 -20.09
CA GLU A 349 -11.46 -27.75 -21.42
C GLU A 349 -13.00 -27.68 -21.48
N ASP A 350 -13.68 -28.61 -20.81
CA ASP A 350 -15.15 -28.72 -20.81
C ASP A 350 -15.79 -27.76 -19.80
N ARG A 351 -16.65 -26.85 -20.28
CA ARG A 351 -17.30 -25.84 -19.43
C ARG A 351 -18.49 -26.35 -18.63
N VAL A 352 -19.15 -27.41 -19.08
CA VAL A 352 -20.23 -28.04 -18.29
C VAL A 352 -19.62 -28.59 -17.00
N LEU A 353 -18.45 -29.23 -17.11
CA LEU A 353 -17.71 -29.71 -15.94
C LEU A 353 -17.19 -28.56 -15.07
N GLN A 354 -16.79 -27.42 -15.65
CA GLN A 354 -16.40 -26.24 -14.87
C GLN A 354 -17.56 -25.71 -14.00
N GLU A 355 -18.77 -25.65 -14.56
CA GLU A 355 -19.97 -25.23 -13.83
C GLU A 355 -20.32 -26.20 -12.70
N GLU A 356 -20.19 -27.51 -12.93
CA GLU A 356 -20.40 -28.55 -11.92
C GLU A 356 -19.38 -28.50 -10.77
N LEU A 357 -18.09 -28.31 -11.10
CA LEU A 357 -17.02 -28.16 -10.12
C LEU A 357 -17.13 -26.85 -9.33
N GLY A 358 -17.62 -25.80 -10.00
CA GLY A 358 -17.86 -24.49 -9.43
C GLY A 358 -16.60 -23.81 -8.89
N TYR A 359 -16.81 -23.01 -7.85
CA TYR A 359 -15.81 -22.10 -7.30
C TYR A 359 -15.67 -22.30 -5.80
N THR A 360 -14.49 -21.99 -5.28
CA THR A 360 -14.33 -21.63 -3.86
C THR A 360 -14.74 -20.17 -3.65
N THR A 361 -14.55 -19.63 -2.45
CA THR A 361 -14.82 -18.21 -2.16
C THR A 361 -14.02 -17.25 -3.05
N ARG A 362 -12.85 -17.69 -3.56
CA ARG A 362 -11.87 -16.84 -4.26
C ARG A 362 -11.45 -17.34 -5.64
N VAL A 363 -11.36 -18.66 -5.84
CA VAL A 363 -10.74 -19.26 -7.05
C VAL A 363 -11.64 -20.35 -7.65
N PRO A 364 -11.63 -20.55 -8.98
CA PRO A 364 -12.28 -21.69 -9.62
C PRO A 364 -11.58 -22.99 -9.22
N ARG A 365 -12.36 -24.08 -9.09
CA ARG A 365 -11.78 -25.42 -8.82
C ARG A 365 -11.23 -26.10 -10.09
N TRP A 366 -11.55 -25.54 -11.24
CA TRP A 366 -11.27 -26.10 -12.56
C TRP A 366 -10.13 -25.40 -13.30
N ALA A 367 -9.46 -24.41 -12.68
CA ALA A 367 -8.30 -23.76 -13.24
C ALA A 367 -7.24 -23.42 -12.19
N VAL A 368 -5.97 -23.45 -12.61
CA VAL A 368 -4.79 -23.16 -11.79
C VAL A 368 -3.77 -22.35 -12.59
N ALA A 369 -2.99 -21.51 -11.91
CA ALA A 369 -1.87 -20.78 -12.48
C ALA A 369 -0.56 -21.43 -12.01
N TYR A 370 0.24 -21.94 -12.94
CA TYR A 370 1.61 -22.36 -12.67
C TYR A 370 2.54 -21.15 -12.80
N LYS A 371 3.13 -20.71 -11.69
CA LYS A 371 4.09 -19.60 -11.66
C LYS A 371 5.49 -20.12 -11.91
N PHE A 372 6.19 -19.51 -12.87
CA PHE A 372 7.57 -19.88 -13.10
C PHE A 372 8.49 -19.36 -11.96
N PRO A 373 9.61 -20.04 -11.68
CA PRO A 373 10.54 -19.61 -10.63
C PRO A 373 11.13 -18.21 -10.91
N PRO A 374 11.43 -17.43 -9.85
CA PRO A 374 12.02 -16.09 -9.97
C PRO A 374 13.47 -16.16 -10.47
N THR A 375 13.91 -15.09 -11.15
CA THR A 375 15.28 -15.00 -11.68
C THR A 375 16.30 -14.78 -10.55
N GLU A 376 17.33 -15.62 -10.49
CA GLU A 376 18.46 -15.41 -9.58
C GLU A 376 19.58 -14.61 -10.27
N VAL A 377 20.10 -13.60 -9.59
CA VAL A 377 21.28 -12.84 -10.03
C VAL A 377 22.39 -12.91 -8.98
N GLN A 378 23.59 -12.48 -9.35
CA GLN A 378 24.73 -12.44 -8.45
C GLN A 378 25.18 -10.99 -8.28
N THR A 379 25.55 -10.62 -7.05
CA THR A 379 26.13 -9.31 -6.76
C THR A 379 27.10 -9.38 -5.60
N ARG A 380 28.00 -8.41 -5.47
CA ARG A 380 28.94 -8.32 -4.35
C ARG A 380 28.26 -7.71 -3.14
N LEU A 381 28.40 -8.38 -1.99
CA LEU A 381 28.01 -7.87 -0.68
C LEU A 381 29.07 -6.89 -0.17
N ILE A 382 28.77 -5.60 -0.20
CA ILE A 382 29.68 -4.53 0.21
C ILE A 382 29.77 -4.43 1.73
N ASP A 383 28.64 -4.52 2.42
CA ASP A 383 28.53 -4.30 3.87
C ASP A 383 27.25 -4.94 4.42
N ILE A 384 27.22 -5.22 5.73
CA ILE A 384 26.00 -5.57 6.46
C ILE A 384 25.77 -4.51 7.53
N ARG A 385 24.70 -3.74 7.37
CA ARG A 385 24.32 -2.67 8.30
C ARG A 385 23.10 -3.07 9.10
N VAL A 386 22.83 -2.33 10.16
CA VAL A 386 21.64 -2.52 10.98
C VAL A 386 20.74 -1.29 10.93
N GLN A 387 19.44 -1.51 11.00
CA GLN A 387 18.44 -0.46 11.15
C GLN A 387 17.63 -0.69 12.42
N VAL A 388 17.32 0.38 13.15
CA VAL A 388 16.48 0.33 14.36
C VAL A 388 15.07 0.72 13.97
N GLY A 389 14.16 -0.25 14.00
CA GLY A 389 12.76 -0.01 13.67
C GLY A 389 11.97 0.63 14.83
N ARG A 390 10.74 1.02 14.54
CA ARG A 390 9.75 1.64 15.46
C ARG A 390 9.68 1.06 16.89
N THR A 391 9.77 -0.26 16.99
CA THR A 391 9.62 -1.00 18.26
C THR A 391 10.97 -1.36 18.90
N GLY A 392 12.04 -0.69 18.46
CA GLY A 392 13.41 -0.92 18.88
C GLY A 392 14.08 -2.12 18.24
N ARG A 393 13.38 -2.91 17.41
CA ARG A 393 13.98 -4.07 16.73
C ARG A 393 15.14 -3.63 15.85
N VAL A 394 16.30 -4.23 16.08
CA VAL A 394 17.53 -3.98 15.33
C VAL A 394 17.66 -5.05 14.26
N THR A 395 17.44 -4.66 13.00
CA THR A 395 17.37 -5.59 11.86
C THR A 395 18.61 -5.43 10.98
N PRO A 396 19.41 -6.48 10.77
CA PRO A 396 20.49 -6.47 9.80
C PRO A 396 19.95 -6.46 8.36
N TYR A 397 20.65 -5.75 7.48
CA TYR A 397 20.38 -5.71 6.04
C TYR A 397 21.69 -5.65 5.26
N ALA A 398 21.71 -6.35 4.14
CA ALA A 398 22.80 -6.36 3.17
C ALA A 398 22.83 -5.04 2.38
N VAL A 399 24.01 -4.48 2.21
CA VAL A 399 24.32 -3.41 1.25
C VAL A 399 25.19 -4.02 0.17
N MET A 400 24.75 -3.93 -1.08
CA MET A 400 25.36 -4.64 -2.20
C MET A 400 25.70 -3.70 -3.35
N GLU A 401 26.55 -4.16 -4.26
CA GLU A 401 26.71 -3.50 -5.55
C GLU A 401 25.35 -3.47 -6.27
N PRO A 402 24.92 -2.31 -6.81
CA PRO A 402 23.63 -2.21 -7.48
C PRO A 402 23.52 -3.19 -8.65
N VAL A 403 22.54 -4.09 -8.60
CA VAL A 403 22.29 -5.11 -9.61
C VAL A 403 20.86 -5.04 -10.12
N PHE A 404 20.65 -5.23 -11.42
CA PHE A 404 19.31 -5.22 -12.02
C PHE A 404 18.68 -6.62 -11.94
N VAL A 405 17.49 -6.71 -11.35
CA VAL A 405 16.75 -7.97 -11.15
C VAL A 405 15.27 -7.70 -11.42
N ASP A 406 14.66 -8.47 -12.31
CA ASP A 406 13.22 -8.43 -12.61
C ASP A 406 12.66 -6.99 -12.66
N GLY A 407 13.18 -6.17 -13.58
CA GLY A 407 12.66 -4.81 -13.83
C GLY A 407 13.14 -3.70 -12.87
N SER A 408 13.92 -3.98 -11.81
CA SER A 408 14.42 -2.93 -10.90
C SER A 408 15.85 -3.13 -10.44
N THR A 409 16.58 -2.04 -10.20
CA THR A 409 17.89 -2.08 -9.57
C THR A 409 17.78 -2.24 -8.05
N VAL A 410 18.36 -3.32 -7.52
CA VAL A 410 18.47 -3.60 -6.09
C VAL A 410 19.87 -3.26 -5.61
N SER A 411 19.97 -2.55 -4.49
CA SER A 411 21.24 -2.29 -3.78
C SER A 411 21.21 -2.68 -2.30
N GLN A 412 20.03 -3.05 -1.77
CA GLN A 412 19.84 -3.42 -0.38
C GLN A 412 18.84 -4.58 -0.28
N ALA A 413 19.07 -5.46 0.69
CA ALA A 413 18.19 -6.61 0.97
C ALA A 413 18.17 -6.90 2.46
N THR A 414 17.02 -7.26 3.03
CA THR A 414 16.94 -7.61 4.46
C THR A 414 17.64 -8.94 4.74
N LEU A 415 18.29 -9.04 5.90
CA LEU A 415 18.82 -10.31 6.44
C LEU A 415 18.03 -10.76 7.67
N HIS A 416 16.88 -10.13 7.93
CA HIS A 416 15.93 -10.41 9.01
C HIS A 416 16.46 -10.23 10.44
N ASN A 417 17.39 -11.07 10.88
CA ASN A 417 17.91 -11.12 12.25
C ASN A 417 19.31 -11.76 12.26
N PRO A 418 20.12 -11.60 13.32
CA PRO A 418 21.49 -12.13 13.36
C PRO A 418 21.58 -13.66 13.22
N THR A 419 20.55 -14.40 13.65
CA THR A 419 20.50 -15.86 13.49
C THR A 419 20.36 -16.26 12.02
N GLU A 420 19.57 -15.53 11.25
CA GLU A 420 19.42 -15.73 9.80
C GLU A 420 20.69 -15.35 9.04
N VAL A 421 21.39 -14.29 9.44
CA VAL A 421 22.72 -13.97 8.87
C VAL A 421 23.67 -15.16 9.05
N ALA A 422 23.75 -15.70 10.27
CA ALA A 422 24.59 -16.86 10.58
C ALA A 422 24.15 -18.13 9.84
N ARG A 423 22.84 -18.39 9.73
CA ARG A 423 22.27 -19.54 9.00
C ARG A 423 22.59 -19.47 7.51
N LYS A 424 22.48 -18.28 6.90
CA LYS A 424 22.82 -18.04 5.49
C LYS A 424 24.33 -18.09 5.24
N GLY A 425 25.15 -17.92 6.29
CA GLY A 425 26.61 -18.05 6.22
C GLY A 425 27.29 -16.98 5.36
N VAL A 426 26.63 -15.83 5.15
CA VAL A 426 27.13 -14.70 4.35
C VAL A 426 28.18 -13.90 5.13
N LYS A 427 29.24 -13.47 4.42
CA LYS A 427 30.34 -12.66 4.92
C LYS A 427 30.45 -11.38 4.11
N ILE A 428 30.84 -10.27 4.76
CA ILE A 428 31.07 -8.99 4.08
C ILE A 428 32.21 -9.19 3.07
N GLY A 429 31.98 -8.85 1.80
CA GLY A 429 32.88 -9.12 0.68
C GLY A 429 32.43 -10.25 -0.25
N ASP A 430 31.54 -11.14 0.21
CA ASP A 430 31.05 -12.30 -0.57
C ASP A 430 30.40 -11.87 -1.90
N ILE A 431 30.51 -12.70 -2.94
CA ILE A 431 29.54 -12.71 -4.02
C ILE A 431 28.32 -13.49 -3.55
N VAL A 432 27.17 -12.83 -3.50
CA VAL A 432 25.91 -13.40 -3.01
C VAL A 432 24.92 -13.61 -4.13
N VAL A 433 24.14 -14.68 -4.02
CA VAL A 433 22.97 -14.91 -4.87
C VAL A 433 21.81 -14.10 -4.32
N LEU A 434 21.28 -13.24 -5.16
CA LEU A 434 20.13 -12.40 -4.90
C LEU A 434 18.99 -12.89 -5.79
N ARG A 435 17.83 -13.08 -5.17
CA ARG A 435 16.57 -13.23 -5.89
C ARG A 435 15.59 -12.20 -5.37
N LYS A 436 14.53 -11.96 -6.12
CA LYS A 436 13.37 -11.32 -5.53
C LYS A 436 12.41 -12.40 -5.04
N ALA A 437 12.28 -12.48 -3.72
CA ALA A 437 11.13 -13.19 -3.15
C ALA A 437 9.89 -12.49 -3.70
N GLY A 438 8.98 -13.32 -4.19
CA GLY A 438 8.43 -13.15 -5.52
C GLY A 438 8.28 -11.72 -5.97
N ASP A 439 9.11 -11.41 -6.96
CA ASP A 439 9.48 -10.21 -7.76
C ASP A 439 9.56 -8.79 -7.13
N ILE A 440 9.41 -8.60 -5.80
CA ILE A 440 9.56 -7.28 -5.12
C ILE A 440 10.60 -7.28 -4.01
N ILE A 441 10.52 -8.22 -3.06
CA ILE A 441 11.36 -8.10 -1.86
C ILE A 441 12.70 -8.77 -2.19
N PRO A 442 13.80 -8.00 -2.28
CA PRO A 442 15.07 -8.61 -2.57
C PRO A 442 15.52 -9.44 -1.39
N GLU A 443 15.85 -10.69 -1.64
CA GLU A 443 16.30 -11.65 -0.66
C GLU A 443 17.69 -12.19 -1.05
N VAL A 444 18.65 -12.05 -0.14
CA VAL A 444 19.93 -12.75 -0.25
C VAL A 444 19.70 -14.22 0.06
N VAL A 445 19.89 -15.10 -0.91
CA VAL A 445 19.72 -16.55 -0.75
C VAL A 445 20.89 -17.13 0.04
N GLY A 446 22.11 -16.75 -0.34
CA GLY A 446 23.35 -17.21 0.27
C GLY A 446 24.58 -16.83 -0.55
N PRO A 447 25.78 -17.14 -0.06
CA PRO A 447 27.03 -16.82 -0.72
C PRO A 447 27.43 -17.87 -1.76
N ILE A 448 28.16 -17.45 -2.79
CA ILE A 448 28.85 -18.34 -3.70
C ILE A 448 30.22 -18.66 -3.09
N ILE A 449 30.27 -19.76 -2.35
CA ILE A 449 31.46 -20.15 -1.56
C ILE A 449 32.72 -20.29 -2.44
N SER A 450 32.56 -20.69 -3.71
CA SER A 450 33.69 -20.84 -4.65
C SER A 450 34.34 -19.52 -5.06
N GLU A 451 33.66 -18.38 -4.89
CA GLU A 451 34.18 -17.05 -5.21
C GLU A 451 34.92 -16.41 -4.03
N ARG A 452 35.05 -17.11 -2.89
CA ARG A 452 35.77 -16.58 -1.74
C ARG A 452 37.27 -16.55 -1.98
N ASP A 453 37.89 -15.40 -1.73
CA ASP A 453 39.33 -15.20 -1.86
C ASP A 453 40.07 -15.09 -0.50
N GLY A 454 39.32 -15.11 0.60
CA GLY A 454 39.83 -15.06 1.96
C GLY A 454 39.95 -13.65 2.54
N SER A 455 39.55 -12.62 1.79
CA SER A 455 39.43 -11.25 2.29
C SER A 455 38.11 -10.96 3.01
N GLU A 456 37.17 -11.90 3.02
CA GLU A 456 35.81 -11.67 3.55
C GLU A 456 35.75 -11.65 5.08
N GLU A 457 34.93 -10.73 5.61
CA GLU A 457 34.80 -10.49 7.05
C GLU A 457 33.47 -11.03 7.62
N GLU A 458 33.51 -11.60 8.82
CA GLU A 458 32.29 -12.05 9.51
C GLU A 458 31.51 -10.87 10.07
N PHE A 459 30.19 -10.86 9.83
CA PHE A 459 29.32 -9.87 10.44
C PHE A 459 29.13 -10.16 11.93
N VAL A 460 29.46 -9.16 12.75
CA VAL A 460 29.20 -9.18 14.19
C VAL A 460 28.08 -8.19 14.48
N MET A 461 26.99 -8.71 15.05
CA MET A 461 25.87 -7.87 15.46
C MET A 461 26.33 -6.85 16.52
N PRO A 462 26.02 -5.55 16.37
CA PRO A 462 26.42 -4.54 17.35
C PRO A 462 25.76 -4.79 18.70
N THR A 463 26.51 -4.58 19.78
CA THR A 463 26.03 -4.72 21.16
C THR A 463 25.33 -3.47 21.68
N HIS A 464 25.53 -2.33 21.00
CA HIS A 464 24.94 -1.04 21.34
C HIS A 464 24.25 -0.46 20.09
N CYS A 465 23.13 0.22 20.33
CA CYS A 465 22.31 0.85 19.31
C CYS A 465 23.13 1.90 18.55
N PRO A 466 23.21 1.86 17.21
CA PRO A 466 23.99 2.83 16.45
C PRO A 466 23.41 4.25 16.53
N ASP A 467 22.11 4.39 16.80
CA ASP A 467 21.43 5.69 16.83
C ASP A 467 21.42 6.36 18.22
N CYS A 468 21.49 5.59 19.32
CA CYS A 468 21.43 6.17 20.68
C CYS A 468 22.43 5.60 21.69
N GLY A 469 23.24 4.63 21.29
CA GLY A 469 24.25 4.00 22.14
C GLY A 469 23.69 3.08 23.24
N ALA A 470 22.38 2.94 23.38
CA ALA A 470 21.79 2.04 24.39
C ALA A 470 22.07 0.56 24.09
N PRO A 471 22.18 -0.32 25.10
CA PRO A 471 22.39 -1.75 24.89
C PRO A 471 21.32 -2.37 23.99
N ILE A 472 21.75 -3.27 23.11
CA ILE A 472 20.89 -4.11 22.28
C ILE A 472 20.69 -5.45 23.00
N VAL A 473 19.45 -5.76 23.37
CA VAL A 473 19.10 -6.93 24.19
C VAL A 473 17.87 -7.65 23.64
N PRO A 474 17.74 -8.97 23.86
CA PRO A 474 16.46 -9.66 23.67
C PRO A 474 15.45 -9.16 24.72
N LEU A 475 14.17 -9.13 24.36
CA LEU A 475 13.11 -8.73 25.31
C LEU A 475 12.82 -9.83 26.34
N LYS A 476 12.84 -11.09 25.89
CA LYS A 476 12.65 -12.27 26.73
C LYS A 476 13.72 -13.30 26.40
N GLU A 477 14.01 -14.17 27.36
CA GLU A 477 14.93 -15.29 27.16
C GLU A 477 14.43 -16.17 26.00
N GLY A 478 15.27 -16.38 25.00
CA GLY A 478 14.93 -17.13 23.78
C GLY A 478 14.40 -16.29 22.59
N ASP A 479 14.21 -14.97 22.73
CA ASP A 479 13.85 -14.11 21.60
C ASP A 479 15.01 -14.03 20.59
N VAL A 480 14.70 -14.33 19.33
CA VAL A 480 15.64 -14.26 18.20
C VAL A 480 15.90 -12.81 17.76
N ASP A 481 14.89 -11.94 17.94
CA ASP A 481 14.97 -10.53 17.60
C ASP A 481 15.62 -9.73 18.75
N LEU A 482 16.68 -8.99 18.42
CA LEU A 482 17.34 -8.09 19.36
C LEU A 482 16.80 -6.66 19.24
N ARG A 483 16.78 -5.93 20.36
CA ARG A 483 16.17 -4.61 20.43
C ARG A 483 16.99 -3.59 21.20
N CYS A 484 16.93 -2.35 20.75
CA CYS A 484 17.40 -1.20 21.51
C CYS A 484 16.59 -1.08 22.81
N SER A 485 17.28 -1.09 23.94
CA SER A 485 16.68 -0.96 25.28
C SER A 485 16.12 0.44 25.58
N ASN A 486 16.60 1.49 24.90
CA ASN A 486 16.06 2.85 25.05
C ASN A 486 14.77 3.02 24.23
N GLN A 487 13.64 2.54 24.76
CA GLN A 487 12.35 2.64 24.05
C GLN A 487 11.78 4.06 24.07
N ARG A 488 12.06 4.85 25.12
CA ARG A 488 11.50 6.20 25.30
C ARG A 488 12.04 7.19 24.28
N SER A 489 13.36 7.40 24.27
CA SER A 489 13.98 8.56 23.60
C SER A 489 14.96 8.20 22.49
N CYS A 490 15.03 6.94 22.07
CA CYS A 490 15.88 6.56 20.93
C CYS A 490 15.41 7.33 19.67
N PRO A 491 16.27 8.17 19.06
CA PRO A 491 15.85 9.03 17.96
C PRO A 491 15.35 8.26 16.73
N ALA A 492 15.96 7.12 16.41
CA ALA A 492 15.48 6.24 15.33
C ALA A 492 14.10 5.66 15.62
N GLN A 493 13.85 5.19 16.85
CA GLN A 493 12.52 4.69 17.22
C GLN A 493 11.48 5.82 17.20
N LEU A 494 11.82 6.99 17.73
CA LEU A 494 10.93 8.14 17.76
C LEU A 494 10.58 8.62 16.34
N THR A 495 11.56 8.69 15.44
CA THR A 495 11.35 9.01 14.02
C THR A 495 10.30 8.06 13.43
N GLU A 496 10.50 6.75 13.56
CA GLU A 496 9.58 5.73 13.02
C GLU A 496 8.19 5.77 13.68
N ARG A 497 8.10 6.10 14.97
CA ARG A 497 6.81 6.24 15.67
C ARG A 497 6.04 7.47 15.17
N ILE A 498 6.72 8.59 14.91
CA ILE A 498 6.12 9.78 14.30
C ILE A 498 5.66 9.50 12.87
N VAL A 499 6.47 8.81 12.05
CA VAL A 499 6.07 8.36 10.70
C VAL A 499 4.82 7.50 10.77
N HIS A 500 4.77 6.54 11.70
CA HIS A 500 3.58 5.70 11.91
C HIS A 500 2.35 6.53 12.29
N ILE A 501 2.48 7.51 13.19
CA ILE A 501 1.39 8.41 13.58
C ILE A 501 0.82 9.15 12.36
N GLY A 502 1.69 9.66 11.48
CA GLY A 502 1.28 10.37 10.26
C GLY A 502 0.70 9.48 9.15
N SER A 503 0.89 8.16 9.23
CA SER A 503 0.47 7.23 8.17
C SER A 503 -1.06 7.17 7.97
N ARG A 504 -1.49 6.78 6.76
CA ARG A 504 -2.92 6.58 6.41
C ARG A 504 -3.65 5.61 7.34
N GLY A 505 -2.92 4.60 7.86
CA GLY A 505 -3.44 3.59 8.77
C GLY A 505 -3.67 4.09 10.20
N ALA A 506 -3.10 5.25 10.55
CA ALA A 506 -3.24 5.91 11.84
C ALA A 506 -4.00 7.24 11.67
N LEU A 507 -3.34 8.38 11.88
CA LEU A 507 -3.98 9.69 11.83
C LEU A 507 -4.02 10.33 10.45
N ASP A 508 -3.37 9.78 9.42
CA ASP A 508 -3.39 10.33 8.05
C ASP A 508 -3.10 11.84 8.01
N ILE A 509 -1.87 12.22 8.41
CA ILE A 509 -1.42 13.61 8.52
C ILE A 509 -0.53 13.94 7.33
N GLU A 510 -1.04 14.74 6.41
CA GLU A 510 -0.26 15.17 5.26
C GLU A 510 0.92 16.06 5.69
N GLY A 511 2.11 15.75 5.20
CA GLY A 511 3.34 16.49 5.53
C GLY A 511 4.11 15.92 6.73
N LEU A 512 3.55 14.95 7.47
CA LEU A 512 4.25 14.20 8.53
C LEU A 512 4.81 12.87 7.98
N GLY A 513 5.79 12.97 7.09
CA GLY A 513 6.50 11.83 6.51
C GLY A 513 7.93 11.66 7.05
N ASP A 514 8.74 10.80 6.42
CA ASP A 514 10.09 10.43 6.89
C ASP A 514 11.00 11.61 7.14
N GLU A 515 11.09 12.55 6.18
CA GLU A 515 11.94 13.74 6.33
C GLU A 515 11.51 14.59 7.53
N THR A 516 10.19 14.81 7.70
CA THR A 516 9.64 15.61 8.78
C THR A 516 9.85 14.97 10.14
N ALA A 517 9.50 13.70 10.26
CA ALA A 517 9.74 12.93 11.47
C ALA A 517 11.23 12.93 11.85
N LEU A 518 12.10 12.79 10.85
CA LEU A 518 13.54 12.76 11.07
C LEU A 518 14.06 14.08 11.64
N TRP A 519 13.72 15.24 11.09
CA TRP A 519 14.24 16.48 11.65
C TRP A 519 13.55 16.92 12.95
N LEU A 520 12.36 16.39 13.25
CA LEU A 520 11.73 16.57 14.56
C LEU A 520 12.45 15.76 15.65
N ALA A 521 12.84 14.52 15.36
CA ALA A 521 13.39 13.57 16.34
C ALA A 521 14.92 13.45 16.33
N ASP A 522 15.57 13.64 15.18
CA ASP A 522 17.01 13.51 14.99
C ASP A 522 17.57 14.42 13.86
N PRO A 523 17.57 15.74 14.04
CA PRO A 523 18.08 16.67 13.04
C PRO A 523 19.59 16.56 12.78
N GLU A 524 20.35 15.91 13.67
CA GLU A 524 21.80 15.71 13.55
C GLU A 524 22.18 14.35 12.92
N ARG A 525 21.21 13.51 12.51
CA ARG A 525 21.46 12.14 12.02
C ARG A 525 22.61 12.03 11.02
N SER A 526 22.69 12.96 10.07
CA SER A 526 23.70 12.95 9.00
C SER A 526 24.93 13.84 9.25
N ARG A 527 25.11 14.34 10.48
CA ARG A 527 26.24 15.21 10.83
C ARG A 527 27.57 14.49 10.68
N ARG A 528 27.67 13.23 11.12
CA ARG A 528 28.93 12.46 11.11
C ARG A 528 29.43 12.23 9.68
N GLU A 529 28.53 11.95 8.75
CA GLU A 529 28.81 11.78 7.33
C GLU A 529 29.27 13.10 6.71
N ALA A 530 28.63 14.22 7.07
CA ALA A 530 29.06 15.54 6.62
C ALA A 530 30.47 15.89 7.13
N LEU A 531 30.77 15.64 8.41
CA LEU A 531 32.10 15.87 8.98
C LEU A 531 33.16 14.96 8.33
N SER A 532 32.82 13.69 8.08
CA SER A 532 33.67 12.75 7.33
C SER A 532 33.93 13.21 5.90
N ALA A 533 32.92 13.76 5.23
CA ALA A 533 33.09 14.34 3.90
C ALA A 533 34.08 15.52 3.93
N LEU A 534 33.98 16.43 4.89
CA LEU A 534 34.95 17.51 5.06
C LEU A 534 36.36 16.98 5.34
N ALA A 535 36.48 16.02 6.25
CA ALA A 535 37.74 15.38 6.62
C ALA A 535 38.39 14.64 5.43
N THR A 536 37.61 14.20 4.44
CA THR A 536 38.10 13.61 3.17
C THR A 536 38.29 14.64 2.04
N GLY A 537 38.07 15.93 2.30
CA GLY A 537 38.39 17.03 1.38
C GLY A 537 37.22 17.49 0.52
N LYS A 538 35.99 17.07 0.86
CA LYS A 538 34.74 17.60 0.29
C LYS A 538 34.37 18.92 0.96
N THR A 539 33.31 19.55 0.43
CA THR A 539 32.87 20.88 0.86
C THR A 539 31.68 20.78 1.81
N LEU A 540 31.69 21.55 2.90
CA LEU A 540 30.49 21.88 3.66
C LEU A 540 29.95 23.23 3.24
N ILE A 541 28.62 23.32 3.09
CA ILE A 541 27.93 24.55 2.69
C ILE A 541 26.91 24.89 3.78
N PHE A 542 26.98 26.09 4.36
CA PHE A 542 26.03 26.52 5.39
C PHE A 542 25.71 28.00 5.26
N GLU A 543 24.69 28.45 5.98
CA GLU A 543 24.24 29.85 5.98
C GLU A 543 24.99 30.68 7.04
N ASP A 544 25.40 31.91 6.72
CA ASP A 544 25.79 32.91 7.71
C ASP A 544 24.57 33.61 8.35
N GLU A 545 24.81 34.60 9.22
CA GLU A 545 23.76 35.37 9.91
C GLU A 545 22.80 36.12 8.96
N TYR A 546 23.23 36.39 7.71
CA TYR A 546 22.41 37.01 6.65
C TYR A 546 21.92 35.99 5.63
N ALA A 547 21.97 34.71 5.99
CA ALA A 547 21.66 33.57 5.14
C ALA A 547 22.50 33.46 3.86
N GLN A 548 23.67 34.11 3.74
CA GLN A 548 24.57 33.91 2.61
C GLN A 548 25.27 32.55 2.72
N LEU A 549 25.53 31.90 1.59
CA LEU A 549 26.16 30.59 1.58
C LEU A 549 27.66 30.73 1.85
N VAL A 550 28.11 30.17 2.96
CA VAL A 550 29.51 29.95 3.31
C VAL A 550 29.91 28.56 2.82
N LYS A 551 31.05 28.46 2.15
CA LYS A 551 31.63 27.18 1.71
C LYS A 551 32.91 26.93 2.47
N LEU A 552 32.94 25.87 3.27
CA LEU A 552 34.11 25.40 3.98
C LEU A 552 34.70 24.20 3.24
N LYS A 553 35.98 24.31 2.87
CA LYS A 553 36.75 23.23 2.27
C LYS A 553 38.17 23.30 2.81
N LEU A 554 38.70 22.17 3.24
CA LEU A 554 40.06 22.07 3.77
C LEU A 554 40.98 21.38 2.76
N SER A 555 42.12 21.98 2.49
CA SER A 555 43.21 21.35 1.74
C SER A 555 43.79 20.16 2.51
N VAL A 556 44.59 19.32 1.84
CA VAL A 556 45.30 18.22 2.50
C VAL A 556 46.23 18.75 3.61
N GLN A 557 46.89 19.88 3.38
CA GLN A 557 47.83 20.46 4.33
C GLN A 557 47.12 21.02 5.56
N GLU A 558 46.02 21.78 5.38
CA GLU A 558 45.23 22.28 6.51
C GLU A 558 44.68 21.13 7.37
N ARG A 559 44.22 20.03 6.74
CA ARG A 559 43.74 18.86 7.50
C ARG A 559 44.84 18.21 8.35
N ARG A 560 46.09 18.19 7.87
CA ARG A 560 47.25 17.69 8.64
C ARG A 560 47.63 18.64 9.78
N GLU A 561 47.72 19.93 9.50
CA GLU A 561 48.08 20.96 10.48
C GLU A 561 47.06 21.05 11.62
N LEU A 562 45.78 20.80 11.31
CA LEU A 562 44.70 20.76 12.29
C LEU A 562 44.58 19.40 13.02
N GLY A 563 45.41 18.41 12.69
CA GLY A 563 45.39 17.08 13.30
C GLY A 563 44.16 16.25 12.97
N ILE A 564 43.50 16.51 11.84
CA ILE A 564 42.34 15.72 11.36
C ILE A 564 42.85 14.42 10.73
N ILE A 565 43.93 14.51 9.95
CA ILE A 565 44.59 13.38 9.29
C ILE A 565 46.08 13.34 9.60
N ASP A 566 46.67 12.15 9.56
CA ASP A 566 48.11 11.94 9.71
C ASP A 566 48.90 12.22 8.41
N GLU A 567 50.19 11.91 8.42
CA GLU A 567 51.06 12.07 7.26
C GLU A 567 50.68 11.16 6.08
N HIS A 568 50.00 10.04 6.34
CA HIS A 568 49.50 9.09 5.35
C HIS A 568 48.07 9.40 4.86
N GLY A 569 47.40 10.38 5.47
CA GLY A 569 46.03 10.79 5.11
C GLY A 569 44.94 9.98 5.82
N VAL A 570 45.29 9.24 6.86
CA VAL A 570 44.37 8.47 7.71
C VAL A 570 43.86 9.35 8.84
N PHE A 571 42.61 9.15 9.29
CA PHE A 571 42.05 9.92 10.41
C PHE A 571 42.83 9.69 11.70
N VAL A 572 43.16 10.76 12.41
CA VAL A 572 43.84 10.68 13.71
C VAL A 572 42.89 10.17 14.80
N ASP A 573 41.62 10.54 14.72
CA ASP A 573 40.54 10.10 15.62
C ASP A 573 39.37 9.61 14.76
N HIS A 574 39.16 8.29 14.77
CA HIS A 574 38.11 7.63 13.98
C HIS A 574 36.70 7.83 14.56
N ASP A 575 36.59 8.18 15.85
CA ASP A 575 35.31 8.33 16.54
C ASP A 575 34.77 9.74 16.38
N ALA A 576 35.58 10.76 16.68
CA ALA A 576 35.16 12.15 16.58
C ALA A 576 35.24 12.70 15.15
N VAL A 577 36.15 12.17 14.31
CA VAL A 577 36.51 12.61 12.95
C VAL A 577 37.07 14.05 12.92
N ILE A 578 36.32 15.04 13.40
CA ILE A 578 36.75 16.43 13.64
C ILE A 578 36.34 16.78 15.07
N PRO A 579 37.29 17.03 16.00
CA PRO A 579 36.97 17.36 17.39
C PRO A 579 36.09 18.62 17.54
N VAL A 580 35.17 18.65 18.52
CA VAL A 580 34.22 19.77 18.72
C VAL A 580 34.93 21.13 18.85
N SER A 581 36.06 21.17 19.55
CA SER A 581 36.87 22.39 19.68
C SER A 581 37.37 22.93 18.34
N LEU A 582 37.62 22.04 17.38
CA LEU A 582 38.04 22.38 16.03
C LEU A 582 36.84 22.76 15.17
N GLN A 583 35.70 22.08 15.32
CA GLN A 583 34.45 22.45 14.66
C GLN A 583 34.07 23.92 14.94
N THR A 584 34.16 24.34 16.21
CA THR A 584 33.92 25.74 16.61
C THR A 584 34.90 26.71 15.93
N LYS A 585 36.19 26.37 15.86
CA LYS A 585 37.21 27.21 15.19
C LYS A 585 36.97 27.34 13.69
N LEU A 586 36.45 26.29 13.06
CA LEU A 586 36.13 26.24 11.63
C LEU A 586 34.78 26.90 11.28
N GLY A 587 34.05 27.40 12.27
CA GLY A 587 32.72 27.98 12.07
C GLY A 587 31.64 26.96 11.70
N ILE A 588 31.87 25.68 11.99
CA ILE A 588 30.87 24.64 11.78
C ILE A 588 29.75 24.83 12.82
N PRO A 589 28.46 24.81 12.40
CA PRO A 589 27.34 24.98 13.31
C PRO A 589 27.38 24.01 14.50
N ALA A 590 27.09 24.48 15.71
CA ALA A 590 27.04 23.64 16.90
C ALA A 590 25.94 22.57 16.77
N THR A 591 26.07 21.47 17.50
CA THR A 591 25.05 20.41 17.55
C THR A 591 23.75 20.95 18.13
N GLN A 592 22.63 20.65 17.49
CA GLN A 592 21.30 20.98 18.00
C GLN A 592 20.68 19.81 18.78
N LYS A 593 19.66 20.10 19.58
CA LYS A 593 18.83 19.08 20.23
C LYS A 593 17.63 18.72 19.33
N PRO A 594 17.09 17.49 19.44
CA PRO A 594 15.79 17.15 18.87
C PRO A 594 14.71 18.14 19.30
N THR A 595 13.74 18.38 18.41
CA THR A 595 12.54 19.17 18.78
C THR A 595 11.63 18.34 19.67
N LEU A 596 11.50 17.05 19.36
CA LEU A 596 10.71 16.08 20.11
C LEU A 596 11.66 15.08 20.78
N GLU A 597 11.49 14.90 22.10
CA GLU A 597 12.16 13.83 22.85
C GLU A 597 11.28 12.58 22.98
N THR A 598 9.96 12.76 22.82
CA THR A 598 8.91 11.73 22.73
C THR A 598 7.77 12.26 21.86
N GLU A 599 6.79 11.43 21.53
CA GLU A 599 5.61 11.82 20.76
C GLU A 599 4.67 12.76 21.51
N ALA A 600 4.84 12.94 22.82
CA ALA A 600 3.99 13.79 23.66
C ALA A 600 3.90 15.23 23.13
N GLY A 601 5.01 15.78 22.61
CA GLY A 601 5.08 17.16 22.11
C GLY A 601 4.47 17.37 20.71
N LEU A 602 3.97 16.33 20.04
CA LEU A 602 3.58 16.41 18.63
C LEU A 602 2.40 17.34 18.37
N PHE A 603 1.36 17.30 19.22
CA PHE A 603 0.14 18.09 19.02
C PHE A 603 0.19 19.52 19.55
N ASP A 604 1.20 19.85 20.36
CA ASP A 604 1.50 21.22 20.81
C ASP A 604 2.57 21.88 19.93
N LEU A 605 2.95 21.23 18.82
CA LEU A 605 3.99 21.73 17.93
C LEU A 605 3.53 23.01 17.23
N THR A 606 4.33 24.06 17.39
CA THR A 606 4.15 25.37 16.74
C THR A 606 5.25 25.62 15.73
N ALA A 607 4.97 26.47 14.74
CA ALA A 607 5.96 26.82 13.73
C ALA A 607 7.21 27.47 14.34
N GLU A 608 7.07 28.23 15.43
CA GLU A 608 8.18 28.94 16.06
C GLU A 608 9.16 27.98 16.76
N GLN A 609 8.68 26.88 17.35
CA GLN A 609 9.53 25.86 17.99
C GLN A 609 10.51 25.20 17.00
N VAL A 610 10.14 25.12 15.72
CA VAL A 610 10.95 24.47 14.67
C VAL A 610 11.69 25.46 13.77
N LYS A 611 11.71 26.74 14.15
CA LYS A 611 12.32 27.81 13.35
C LYS A 611 13.81 27.66 13.16
N ASP A 612 14.48 27.24 14.21
CA ASP A 612 15.93 27.07 14.26
C ASP A 612 16.33 25.59 14.17
N VAL A 613 15.49 24.76 13.54
CA VAL A 613 15.82 23.37 13.23
C VAL A 613 16.46 23.29 11.84
N TRP A 614 17.60 22.62 11.77
CA TRP A 614 18.42 22.51 10.57
C TRP A 614 18.80 21.06 10.30
N THR A 615 19.06 20.73 9.05
CA THR A 615 19.41 19.36 8.62
C THR A 615 20.65 19.36 7.75
N TRP A 616 21.42 18.28 7.86
CA TRP A 616 22.54 17.96 6.98
C TRP A 616 22.02 17.18 5.78
N GLN A 617 22.30 17.66 4.57
CA GLN A 617 21.84 17.01 3.34
C GLN A 617 22.99 16.89 2.33
N PRO A 618 23.09 15.75 1.59
CA PRO A 618 24.06 15.62 0.52
C PRO A 618 23.73 16.56 -0.63
N VAL A 619 24.76 17.10 -1.27
CA VAL A 619 24.63 17.92 -2.48
C VAL A 619 24.56 17.00 -3.69
N ARG A 620 23.49 17.15 -4.48
CA ARG A 620 23.25 16.39 -5.71
C ARG A 620 23.26 17.31 -6.92
N VAL A 621 23.91 16.86 -7.99
CA VAL A 621 23.93 17.54 -9.30
C VAL A 621 23.49 16.53 -10.36
N LYS A 622 22.41 16.84 -11.08
CA LYS A 622 21.78 15.92 -12.05
C LYS A 622 21.49 14.53 -11.45
N GLY A 623 21.00 14.50 -10.21
CA GLY A 623 20.66 13.27 -9.49
C GLY A 623 21.85 12.50 -8.89
N LYS A 624 23.10 12.84 -9.22
CA LYS A 624 24.29 12.19 -8.66
C LYS A 624 24.84 12.96 -7.47
N GLU A 625 25.24 12.25 -6.42
CA GLU A 625 25.88 12.85 -5.25
C GLU A 625 27.29 13.36 -5.60
N THR A 626 27.61 14.59 -5.20
CA THR A 626 28.96 15.14 -5.41
C THR A 626 29.93 14.72 -4.30
N GLY A 627 29.38 14.21 -3.20
CA GLY A 627 30.06 14.00 -1.92
C GLY A 627 30.17 15.29 -1.08
N ASP A 628 29.72 16.45 -1.57
CA ASP A 628 29.62 17.66 -0.75
C ASP A 628 28.32 17.62 0.07
N TRP A 629 28.29 18.40 1.15
CA TRP A 629 27.15 18.46 2.08
C TRP A 629 26.72 19.90 2.34
N LYS A 630 25.43 20.08 2.62
CA LYS A 630 24.84 21.37 2.98
C LYS A 630 24.07 21.28 4.31
N TYR A 631 24.15 22.32 5.13
CA TYR A 631 23.37 22.50 6.34
C TYR A 631 22.27 23.52 6.07
N VAL A 632 21.01 23.08 6.11
CA VAL A 632 19.86 23.86 5.63
C VAL A 632 18.71 23.85 6.61
N ARG A 633 17.93 24.94 6.63
CA ARG A 633 16.72 25.07 7.44
C ARG A 633 15.74 23.95 7.10
N ALA A 634 15.21 23.28 8.10
CA ALA A 634 14.29 22.16 7.92
C ALA A 634 12.89 22.63 7.50
N ALA A 635 12.36 23.62 8.22
CA ALA A 635 10.93 23.94 8.15
C ALA A 635 10.62 25.41 7.83
N TRP A 636 11.63 26.25 7.62
CA TRP A 636 11.48 27.69 7.40
C TRP A 636 12.20 28.18 6.14
N THR A 637 11.63 29.22 5.52
CA THR A 637 12.18 29.82 4.31
C THR A 637 13.40 30.71 4.61
N LYS A 638 14.35 30.77 3.69
CA LYS A 638 15.50 31.67 3.79
C LYS A 638 15.07 33.14 3.72
N PRO A 639 15.51 34.01 4.65
CA PRO A 639 15.27 35.45 4.55
C PRO A 639 15.99 36.06 3.34
N VAL A 640 15.40 37.11 2.78
CA VAL A 640 15.96 37.82 1.61
C VAL A 640 16.39 39.22 2.02
N TRP A 641 17.64 39.57 1.74
CA TRP A 641 18.24 40.87 2.05
C TRP A 641 18.46 41.69 0.77
N ARG A 642 18.24 43.02 0.81
CA ARG A 642 18.49 43.94 -0.32
C ARG A 642 19.98 44.28 -0.46
N SER A 643 20.64 44.50 0.67
CA SER A 643 22.07 44.74 0.80
C SER A 643 22.53 44.04 2.07
N VAL A 644 23.75 43.52 2.05
CA VAL A 644 24.40 42.84 3.20
C VAL A 644 25.77 43.47 3.52
N LYS A 645 26.38 44.19 2.56
CA LYS A 645 27.78 44.65 2.66
C LYS A 645 27.98 46.04 3.25
N THR A 646 27.00 46.93 3.15
CA THR A 646 27.14 48.34 3.52
C THR A 646 26.07 48.83 4.49
N ASP A 647 24.86 48.30 4.37
CA ASP A 647 23.70 48.57 5.23
C ASP A 647 22.72 47.39 5.12
N PRO A 648 22.73 46.43 6.08
CA PRO A 648 21.87 45.25 6.05
C PRO A 648 20.39 45.61 6.08
N GLN A 649 19.71 45.53 4.93
CA GLN A 649 18.28 45.81 4.82
C GLN A 649 17.48 44.56 4.48
N LEU A 650 16.69 44.07 5.43
CA LEU A 650 15.82 42.91 5.25
C LEU A 650 14.70 43.24 4.24
N HIS A 651 14.64 42.49 3.15
CA HIS A 651 13.59 42.65 2.14
C HIS A 651 12.35 41.80 2.44
N LYS A 652 12.59 40.52 2.75
CA LYS A 652 11.57 39.53 3.04
C LYS A 652 12.02 38.76 4.28
N PRO A 653 11.24 38.75 5.38
CA PRO A 653 11.57 37.95 6.55
C PRO A 653 11.50 36.46 6.23
N SER A 654 12.13 35.66 7.09
CA SER A 654 11.93 34.22 7.11
C SER A 654 10.49 33.93 7.56
N GLU A 655 9.82 33.02 6.87
CA GLU A 655 8.45 32.59 7.14
C GLU A 655 8.38 31.06 7.18
N PRO A 656 7.43 30.46 7.93
CA PRO A 656 7.18 29.02 7.91
C PRO A 656 7.01 28.49 6.49
N ALA A 657 7.62 27.34 6.19
CA ALA A 657 7.46 26.69 4.89
C ALA A 657 6.01 26.21 4.72
N LYS A 658 5.52 26.17 3.47
CA LYS A 658 4.14 25.74 3.17
C LYS A 658 3.82 24.35 3.69
N ASN A 659 4.78 23.43 3.60
CA ASN A 659 4.60 22.05 4.09
C ASN A 659 4.48 22.02 5.62
N LEU A 660 5.23 22.86 6.35
CA LEU A 660 5.12 22.98 7.80
C LEU A 660 3.73 23.50 8.20
N VAL A 661 3.27 24.59 7.57
CA VAL A 661 1.93 25.16 7.84
C VAL A 661 0.85 24.10 7.60
N LYS A 662 0.91 23.42 6.45
CA LYS A 662 -0.04 22.37 6.11
C LYS A 662 -0.03 21.22 7.13
N MET A 663 1.14 20.77 7.55
CA MET A 663 1.26 19.71 8.54
C MET A 663 0.65 20.11 9.89
N ILE A 664 0.88 21.35 10.35
CA ILE A 664 0.28 21.87 11.59
C ILE A 664 -1.25 21.92 11.46
N ASP A 665 -1.78 22.37 10.31
CA ASP A 665 -3.22 22.36 10.06
C ASP A 665 -3.82 20.94 10.08
N GLU A 666 -3.11 19.95 9.51
CA GLU A 666 -3.54 18.55 9.55
C GLU A 666 -3.43 17.92 10.95
N LEU A 667 -2.43 18.31 11.75
CA LEU A 667 -2.35 17.93 13.17
C LEU A 667 -3.55 18.46 13.97
N ASP A 668 -3.97 19.69 13.72
CA ASP A 668 -5.15 20.26 14.40
C ASP A 668 -6.44 19.50 14.02
N LYS A 669 -6.61 19.17 12.73
CA LYS A 669 -7.72 18.30 12.28
C LYS A 669 -7.66 16.90 12.89
N ALA A 670 -6.47 16.36 13.13
CA ALA A 670 -6.29 15.03 13.69
C ALA A 670 -6.77 14.91 15.15
N LYS A 671 -6.86 16.02 15.89
CA LYS A 671 -7.34 16.04 17.30
C LYS A 671 -8.76 15.50 17.47
N THR A 672 -9.59 15.61 16.43
CA THR A 672 -11.01 15.22 16.43
C THR A 672 -11.33 14.00 15.55
N LYS A 673 -10.31 13.35 14.95
CA LYS A 673 -10.49 12.07 14.21
C LYS A 673 -11.03 10.97 15.11
N GLU A 674 -11.42 9.83 14.56
CA GLU A 674 -12.05 8.72 15.31
C GLU A 674 -11.12 8.12 16.38
N LEU A 675 -11.69 7.65 17.50
CA LEU A 675 -10.97 7.06 18.63
C LEU A 675 -10.04 5.94 18.21
N TRP A 676 -10.49 5.04 17.33
CA TRP A 676 -9.68 3.92 16.88
C TRP A 676 -8.39 4.38 16.18
N ARG A 677 -8.40 5.50 15.44
CA ARG A 677 -7.19 6.05 14.80
C ARG A 677 -6.21 6.59 15.82
N LYS A 678 -6.72 7.28 16.85
CA LYS A 678 -5.92 7.79 17.97
C LYS A 678 -5.30 6.65 18.77
N ILE A 679 -6.02 5.54 18.98
CA ILE A 679 -5.47 4.33 19.60
C ILE A 679 -4.33 3.73 18.76
N VAL A 680 -4.51 3.58 17.44
CA VAL A 680 -3.43 3.10 16.55
C VAL A 680 -2.20 4.02 16.60
N ALA A 681 -2.42 5.33 16.74
CA ALA A 681 -1.37 6.34 16.84
C ALA A 681 -0.55 6.27 18.14
N LEU A 682 -1.08 5.66 19.21
CA LEU A 682 -0.34 5.45 20.46
C LEU A 682 0.77 4.38 20.34
N ASN A 683 0.95 3.76 19.16
CA ASN A 683 2.03 2.81 18.89
C ASN A 683 2.05 1.58 19.80
N ILE A 684 0.88 1.20 20.34
CA ILE A 684 0.74 0.06 21.26
C ILE A 684 1.02 -1.25 20.50
N ARG A 685 1.87 -2.10 21.09
CA ARG A 685 2.25 -3.39 20.48
C ARG A 685 1.03 -4.31 20.35
N HIS A 686 0.96 -5.06 19.24
CA HIS A 686 -0.16 -5.96 18.91
C HIS A 686 -1.51 -5.28 18.63
N VAL A 687 -1.68 -4.02 19.00
CA VAL A 687 -2.91 -3.25 18.80
C VAL A 687 -2.88 -2.57 17.43
N GLY A 688 -3.44 -3.25 16.42
CA GLY A 688 -3.62 -2.72 15.08
C GLY A 688 -4.99 -2.05 14.87
N PRO A 689 -5.30 -1.61 13.63
CA PRO A 689 -6.58 -0.96 13.29
C PRO A 689 -7.82 -1.79 13.63
N VAL A 690 -7.77 -3.11 13.47
CA VAL A 690 -8.90 -4.02 13.74
C VAL A 690 -9.24 -4.01 15.23
N ALA A 691 -8.27 -4.32 16.09
CA ALA A 691 -8.44 -4.29 17.54
C ALA A 691 -8.85 -2.89 18.03
N SER A 692 -8.23 -1.85 17.47
CA SER A 692 -8.54 -0.46 17.86
C SER A 692 -9.98 -0.06 17.53
N ARG A 693 -10.53 -0.53 16.40
CA ARG A 693 -11.94 -0.30 16.02
C ARG A 693 -12.88 -1.04 16.95
N ALA A 694 -12.63 -2.32 17.18
CA ALA A 694 -13.44 -3.13 18.09
C ALA A 694 -13.51 -2.50 19.50
N LEU A 695 -12.36 -2.07 20.03
CA LEU A 695 -12.29 -1.37 21.33
C LEU A 695 -13.03 -0.03 21.32
N ALA A 696 -12.88 0.77 20.26
CA ALA A 696 -13.56 2.05 20.15
C ALA A 696 -15.08 1.90 20.00
N GLU A 697 -15.55 0.93 19.20
CA GLU A 697 -16.97 0.67 18.96
C GLU A 697 -17.70 0.21 20.23
N GLU A 698 -17.05 -0.70 20.99
CA GLU A 698 -17.57 -1.25 22.24
C GLU A 698 -17.60 -0.21 23.36
N TYR A 699 -16.48 0.47 23.62
CA TYR A 699 -16.32 1.30 24.82
C TYR A 699 -16.47 2.81 24.59
N GLY A 700 -16.34 3.30 23.35
CA GLY A 700 -16.58 4.71 22.96
C GLY A 700 -15.58 5.74 23.50
N SER A 701 -14.74 5.41 24.48
CA SER A 701 -13.68 6.30 25.01
C SER A 701 -12.49 5.53 25.53
N LEU A 702 -11.30 6.15 25.49
CA LEU A 702 -10.08 5.53 26.02
C LEU A 702 -10.18 5.24 27.53
N HIS A 703 -10.84 6.12 28.27
CA HIS A 703 -11.06 5.94 29.70
C HIS A 703 -11.94 4.72 29.99
N ALA A 704 -13.05 4.55 29.25
CA ALA A 704 -13.93 3.40 29.42
C ALA A 704 -13.23 2.06 29.12
N ILE A 705 -12.33 2.03 28.13
CA ILE A 705 -11.52 0.82 27.83
C ILE A 705 -10.59 0.51 29.01
N ARG A 706 -9.93 1.53 29.58
CA ARG A 706 -9.00 1.36 30.71
C ARG A 706 -9.71 0.86 31.96
N ASP A 707 -10.89 1.40 32.25
CA ASP A 707 -11.67 1.05 33.45
C ASP A 707 -12.29 -0.35 33.36
N ALA A 708 -12.49 -0.88 32.15
CA ALA A 708 -13.06 -2.21 31.94
C ALA A 708 -12.15 -3.34 32.43
N GLY A 709 -10.82 -3.13 32.41
CA GLY A 709 -9.81 -4.10 32.83
C GLY A 709 -9.61 -5.27 31.86
N ILE A 710 -8.54 -6.05 32.08
CA ILE A 710 -8.05 -7.08 31.13
C ILE A 710 -9.15 -8.10 30.81
N GLU A 711 -9.85 -8.60 31.82
CA GLU A 711 -10.86 -9.66 31.66
C GLU A 711 -12.02 -9.28 30.72
N LYS A 712 -12.48 -8.02 30.75
CA LYS A 712 -13.57 -7.56 29.88
C LYS A 712 -13.05 -7.15 28.51
N VAL A 713 -11.87 -6.52 28.47
CA VAL A 713 -11.24 -6.10 27.22
C VAL A 713 -10.90 -7.31 26.35
N SER A 714 -10.48 -8.43 26.94
CA SER A 714 -10.17 -9.68 26.23
C SER A 714 -11.41 -10.45 25.71
N GLN A 715 -12.62 -10.01 26.07
CA GLN A 715 -13.87 -10.60 25.57
C GLN A 715 -14.39 -9.91 24.31
N VAL A 716 -13.81 -8.76 23.94
CA VAL A 716 -14.20 -8.04 22.72
C VAL A 716 -13.80 -8.85 21.48
N GLU A 717 -14.71 -8.99 20.53
CA GLU A 717 -14.46 -9.72 19.29
C GLU A 717 -13.26 -9.11 18.53
N GLY A 718 -12.24 -9.92 18.27
CA GLY A 718 -10.97 -9.46 17.66
C GLY A 718 -9.92 -8.93 18.64
N VAL A 719 -10.18 -8.97 19.96
CA VAL A 719 -9.23 -8.60 21.02
C VAL A 719 -9.02 -9.79 21.97
N GLY A 720 -7.98 -10.58 21.72
CA GLY A 720 -7.59 -11.68 22.62
C GLY A 720 -6.80 -11.20 23.85
N GLU A 721 -6.52 -12.10 24.79
CA GLU A 721 -5.80 -11.82 26.05
C GLU A 721 -4.47 -11.07 25.82
N ILE A 722 -3.66 -11.48 24.83
CA ILE A 722 -2.38 -10.83 24.53
C ILE A 722 -2.56 -9.36 24.13
N ILE A 723 -3.61 -9.05 23.36
CA ILE A 723 -3.91 -7.69 22.90
C ILE A 723 -4.43 -6.87 24.07
N ALA A 724 -5.34 -7.42 24.87
CA ALA A 724 -5.89 -6.78 26.05
C ALA A 724 -4.81 -6.44 27.08
N GLU A 725 -3.91 -7.39 27.38
CA GLU A 725 -2.76 -7.19 28.25
C GLU A 725 -1.84 -6.12 27.67
N SER A 726 -1.40 -6.28 26.40
CA SER A 726 -0.52 -5.30 25.74
C SER A 726 -1.08 -3.89 25.72
N PHE A 727 -2.41 -3.75 25.60
CA PHE A 727 -3.09 -2.46 25.64
C PHE A 727 -3.10 -1.85 27.03
N LEU A 728 -3.49 -2.61 28.05
CA LEU A 728 -3.67 -2.07 29.40
C LEU A 728 -2.33 -1.85 30.10
N THR A 729 -1.37 -2.77 29.97
CA THR A 729 -0.05 -2.64 30.57
C THR A 729 0.81 -1.58 29.88
N TRP A 730 0.44 -1.13 28.67
CA TRP A 730 1.10 0.01 28.03
C TRP A 730 1.03 1.26 28.92
N PHE A 731 -0.07 1.45 29.64
CA PHE A 731 -0.24 2.58 30.55
C PHE A 731 0.56 2.46 31.86
N ASP A 732 1.20 1.32 32.15
CA ASP A 732 1.99 1.15 33.38
C ASP A 732 3.30 1.97 33.35
N GLU A 733 3.75 2.36 32.16
CA GLU A 733 4.93 3.20 31.97
C GLU A 733 4.56 4.69 32.07
N ASP A 734 5.19 5.41 33.00
CA ASP A 734 4.90 6.84 33.24
C ASP A 734 4.95 7.69 31.96
N TRP A 735 5.97 7.46 31.11
CA TRP A 735 6.16 8.25 29.89
C TRP A 735 5.11 7.97 28.80
N HIS A 736 4.40 6.84 28.86
CA HIS A 736 3.25 6.59 27.99
C HIS A 736 2.02 7.35 28.45
N GLN A 737 1.83 7.48 29.77
CA GLN A 737 0.78 8.33 30.32
C GLN A 737 1.02 9.79 29.98
N ASP A 738 2.27 10.27 30.07
CA ASP A 738 2.68 11.62 29.66
C ASP A 738 2.25 11.94 28.21
N ILE A 739 2.31 10.97 27.29
CA ILE A 739 1.86 11.16 25.90
C ILE A 739 0.37 11.46 25.84
N VAL A 740 -0.45 10.64 26.51
CA VAL A 740 -1.90 10.79 26.49
C VAL A 740 -2.33 12.08 27.18
N GLU A 741 -1.69 12.43 28.29
CA GLU A 741 -1.92 13.67 29.01
C GLU A 741 -1.54 14.90 28.18
N ALA A 742 -0.36 14.90 27.55
CA ALA A 742 0.09 16.00 26.69
C ALA A 742 -0.82 16.18 25.48
N TRP A 743 -1.21 15.09 24.82
CA TRP A 743 -2.13 15.13 23.69
C TRP A 743 -3.51 15.65 24.10
N THR A 744 -4.02 15.19 25.26
CA THR A 744 -5.28 15.69 25.82
C THR A 744 -5.18 17.18 26.14
N GLY A 745 -4.08 17.62 26.75
CA GLY A 745 -3.79 19.03 27.04
C GLY A 745 -3.71 19.91 25.79
N ALA A 746 -3.22 19.35 24.67
CA ALA A 746 -3.18 20.00 23.36
C ALA A 746 -4.53 19.96 22.60
N GLY A 747 -5.57 19.35 23.19
CA GLY A 747 -6.94 19.31 22.66
C GLY A 747 -7.32 18.03 21.90
N VAL A 748 -6.51 16.97 21.94
CA VAL A 748 -6.89 15.66 21.39
C VAL A 748 -8.01 15.06 22.24
N VAL A 749 -9.11 14.70 21.61
CA VAL A 749 -10.26 14.11 22.31
C VAL A 749 -10.16 12.59 22.24
N PHE A 750 -9.93 11.87 23.34
CA PHE A 750 -9.90 10.39 23.34
C PHE A 750 -11.27 9.74 23.55
N ALA A 751 -12.29 10.24 22.85
CA ALA A 751 -13.63 9.68 22.81
C ALA A 751 -14.22 9.86 21.41
N ASP A 752 -15.13 8.95 21.03
CA ASP A 752 -15.96 9.14 19.86
C ASP A 752 -17.19 9.97 20.24
N GLN A 753 -17.56 10.90 19.34
CA GLN A 753 -18.85 11.57 19.42
C GLN A 753 -19.92 10.57 18.99
N LYS A 754 -20.25 9.56 19.83
CA LYS A 754 -21.58 8.95 19.71
C LYS A 754 -22.57 10.08 19.96
N ALA A 755 -23.44 10.28 18.98
CA ALA A 755 -24.50 11.26 19.01
C ALA A 755 -25.12 11.28 20.42
N VAL A 756 -25.20 12.48 20.98
CA VAL A 756 -26.16 12.77 22.05
C VAL A 756 -27.55 12.68 21.41
N GLU A 757 -27.96 11.50 20.97
CA GLU A 757 -29.36 11.17 20.88
C GLU A 757 -29.73 10.68 22.27
N VAL A 758 -30.45 11.55 22.96
CA VAL A 758 -31.23 11.21 24.14
C VAL A 758 -31.88 9.86 23.85
N ALA A 759 -31.54 8.85 24.65
CA ALA A 759 -32.29 7.61 24.70
C ALA A 759 -33.73 7.96 25.05
N VAL A 760 -34.57 8.16 24.02
CA VAL A 760 -36.00 7.97 24.15
C VAL A 760 -36.12 6.48 24.42
N GLU A 761 -36.60 6.11 25.60
CA GLU A 761 -36.97 4.72 25.90
C GLU A 761 -37.93 4.26 24.81
N VAL A 762 -37.41 3.56 23.80
CA VAL A 762 -38.21 2.93 22.77
C VAL A 762 -38.94 1.77 23.45
N PRO A 763 -40.29 1.77 23.50
CA PRO A 763 -41.05 0.71 24.14
C PRO A 763 -40.66 -0.66 23.56
N GLN A 764 -40.35 -1.63 24.43
CA GLN A 764 -39.95 -2.99 24.02
C GLN A 764 -41.18 -3.83 23.63
N THR A 765 -41.98 -3.32 22.70
CA THR A 765 -43.28 -3.87 22.27
C THR A 765 -43.14 -5.19 21.51
N LEU A 766 -41.97 -5.50 20.96
CA LEU A 766 -41.72 -6.70 20.17
C LEU A 766 -40.94 -7.78 20.92
N ALA A 767 -40.74 -7.63 22.23
CA ALA A 767 -40.02 -8.59 23.06
C ALA A 767 -40.54 -10.03 22.85
N GLY A 768 -39.66 -10.93 22.39
CA GLY A 768 -39.99 -12.34 22.14
C GLY A 768 -40.62 -12.64 20.77
N MET A 769 -40.86 -11.63 19.93
CA MET A 769 -41.37 -11.82 18.58
C MET A 769 -40.23 -12.04 17.57
N THR A 770 -40.46 -12.88 16.57
CA THR A 770 -39.55 -13.06 15.43
C THR A 770 -40.23 -12.57 14.16
N LEU A 771 -39.69 -11.54 13.52
CA LEU A 771 -40.29 -10.89 12.36
C LEU A 771 -39.40 -11.02 11.11
N VAL A 772 -40.05 -11.15 9.96
CA VAL A 772 -39.36 -11.25 8.65
C VAL A 772 -39.97 -10.24 7.70
N ALA A 773 -39.21 -9.27 7.21
CA ALA A 773 -39.69 -8.45 6.10
C ALA A 773 -39.49 -9.16 4.75
N THR A 774 -40.26 -8.81 3.72
CA THR A 774 -40.09 -9.29 2.33
C THR A 774 -40.77 -8.33 1.36
N GLY A 775 -40.25 -8.21 0.14
CA GLY A 775 -40.71 -7.21 -0.83
C GLY A 775 -40.06 -5.84 -0.63
N ALA A 776 -40.32 -4.92 -1.56
CA ALA A 776 -39.91 -3.53 -1.51
C ALA A 776 -40.90 -2.74 -0.65
N LEU A 777 -40.39 -2.13 0.43
CA LEU A 777 -41.18 -1.32 1.36
C LEU A 777 -41.02 0.17 1.01
N VAL A 778 -42.08 0.95 1.13
CA VAL A 778 -42.16 2.36 0.76
C VAL A 778 -41.45 3.25 1.78
N ASN A 779 -41.63 2.98 3.07
CA ASN A 779 -41.12 3.83 4.16
C ASN A 779 -39.87 3.27 4.86
N TYR A 780 -39.49 2.02 4.56
CA TYR A 780 -38.36 1.36 5.19
C TYR A 780 -37.40 0.75 4.17
N THR A 781 -36.10 0.94 4.35
CA THR A 781 -35.08 0.08 3.74
C THR A 781 -35.01 -1.26 4.48
N ARG A 782 -34.40 -2.28 3.86
CA ARG A 782 -34.21 -3.59 4.48
C ARG A 782 -33.47 -3.51 5.82
N ASP A 783 -32.50 -2.61 5.93
CA ASP A 783 -31.71 -2.45 7.14
C ASP A 783 -32.49 -1.66 8.20
N SER A 784 -33.15 -0.55 7.81
CA SER A 784 -33.95 0.26 8.74
C SER A 784 -35.14 -0.48 9.36
N ILE A 785 -35.76 -1.44 8.65
CA ILE A 785 -36.83 -2.26 9.23
C ILE A 785 -36.28 -3.29 10.22
N ASN A 786 -35.12 -3.88 9.95
CA ASN A 786 -34.48 -4.81 10.89
C ASN A 786 -34.00 -4.08 12.15
N GLU A 787 -33.50 -2.85 11.98
CA GLU A 787 -33.16 -1.94 13.07
C GLU A 787 -34.40 -1.57 13.89
N ALA A 788 -35.51 -1.21 13.26
CA ALA A 788 -36.77 -0.91 13.96
C ALA A 788 -37.29 -2.10 14.77
N ILE A 789 -37.22 -3.32 14.20
CA ILE A 789 -37.58 -4.57 14.89
C ILE A 789 -36.70 -4.79 16.12
N THR A 790 -35.38 -4.60 15.96
CA THR A 790 -34.39 -4.84 17.02
C THR A 790 -34.50 -3.78 18.13
N ALA A 791 -34.72 -2.52 17.75
CA ALA A 791 -34.87 -1.40 18.68
C ALA A 791 -36.08 -1.56 19.62
N HIS A 792 -37.15 -2.23 19.17
CA HIS A 792 -38.34 -2.53 19.97
C HIS A 792 -38.29 -3.92 20.63
N GLY A 793 -37.12 -4.59 20.67
CA GLY A 793 -36.90 -5.85 21.38
C GLY A 793 -37.25 -7.13 20.61
N GLY A 794 -37.56 -7.01 19.31
CA GLY A 794 -37.89 -8.11 18.42
C GLY A 794 -36.67 -8.71 17.72
N LYS A 795 -36.82 -9.93 17.20
CA LYS A 795 -35.79 -10.62 16.43
C LYS A 795 -36.09 -10.56 14.92
N ALA A 796 -35.28 -9.82 14.16
CA ALA A 796 -35.37 -9.81 12.71
C ALA A 796 -34.67 -11.04 12.10
N THR A 797 -35.32 -11.79 11.21
CA THR A 797 -34.71 -12.95 10.52
C THR A 797 -34.83 -12.89 9.00
N GLY A 798 -33.90 -13.56 8.31
CA GLY A 798 -33.86 -13.62 6.85
C GLY A 798 -34.79 -14.65 6.21
N SER A 799 -35.26 -15.63 6.98
CA SER A 799 -36.06 -16.77 6.53
C SER A 799 -37.34 -16.93 7.34
N VAL A 800 -38.39 -17.45 6.69
CA VAL A 800 -39.70 -17.74 7.32
C VAL A 800 -39.71 -19.17 7.83
N SER A 801 -40.03 -19.34 9.12
CA SER A 801 -40.08 -20.65 9.80
C SER A 801 -41.32 -20.73 10.70
N LYS A 802 -41.62 -21.91 11.26
CA LYS A 802 -42.72 -22.09 12.24
C LYS A 802 -42.58 -21.21 13.51
N LYS A 803 -41.40 -20.64 13.77
CA LYS A 803 -41.15 -19.73 14.90
C LYS A 803 -41.32 -18.25 14.53
N THR A 804 -41.57 -17.94 13.27
CA THR A 804 -41.79 -16.56 12.82
C THR A 804 -43.17 -16.11 13.28
N SER A 805 -43.22 -15.00 14.02
CA SER A 805 -44.43 -14.40 14.59
C SER A 805 -45.25 -13.67 13.53
N ALA A 806 -44.61 -12.94 12.63
CA ALA A 806 -45.28 -12.31 11.48
C ALA A 806 -44.27 -11.95 10.36
N VAL A 807 -44.80 -11.72 9.16
CA VAL A 807 -44.04 -11.35 7.98
C VAL A 807 -44.51 -10.00 7.45
N ILE A 808 -43.63 -9.00 7.36
CA ILE A 808 -43.94 -7.69 6.78
C ILE A 808 -43.79 -7.77 5.26
N VAL A 809 -44.84 -7.45 4.52
CA VAL A 809 -44.95 -7.68 3.08
C VAL A 809 -45.05 -6.34 2.35
N GLY A 810 -44.04 -6.04 1.53
CA GLY A 810 -44.04 -4.93 0.58
C GLY A 810 -44.32 -5.37 -0.86
N GLU A 811 -44.21 -4.45 -1.82
CA GLU A 811 -44.40 -4.74 -3.24
C GLU A 811 -43.41 -5.82 -3.73
N ASN A 812 -43.82 -6.67 -4.68
CA ASN A 812 -43.00 -7.77 -5.21
C ASN A 812 -42.51 -8.79 -4.16
N ALA A 813 -43.27 -9.02 -3.10
CA ALA A 813 -42.94 -10.06 -2.13
C ALA A 813 -42.97 -11.47 -2.78
N GLY A 814 -41.80 -12.10 -2.84
CA GLY A 814 -41.58 -13.38 -3.52
C GLY A 814 -41.83 -14.62 -2.64
N SER A 815 -40.84 -15.52 -2.59
CA SER A 815 -40.93 -16.85 -1.97
C SER A 815 -41.26 -16.85 -0.47
N LYS A 816 -40.93 -15.78 0.25
CA LYS A 816 -41.17 -15.67 1.70
C LYS A 816 -42.63 -15.40 2.05
N ALA A 817 -43.36 -14.63 1.23
CA ALA A 817 -44.80 -14.44 1.41
C ALA A 817 -45.56 -15.74 1.17
N LYS A 818 -45.22 -16.47 0.09
CA LYS A 818 -45.76 -17.80 -0.18
C LYS A 818 -45.50 -18.78 0.97
N ARG A 819 -44.27 -18.76 1.52
CA ARG A 819 -43.91 -19.62 2.64
C ARG A 819 -44.63 -19.25 3.95
N ALA A 820 -44.93 -17.98 4.16
CA ALA A 820 -45.72 -17.52 5.30
C ALA A 820 -47.17 -18.00 5.21
N GLU A 821 -47.76 -17.93 4.01
CA GLU A 821 -49.11 -18.43 3.71
C GLU A 821 -49.22 -19.93 3.95
N GLU A 822 -48.27 -20.73 3.46
CA GLU A 822 -48.20 -22.19 3.69
C GLU A 822 -48.12 -22.58 5.17
N LEU A 823 -47.50 -21.73 5.99
CA LEU A 823 -47.28 -21.98 7.41
C LEU A 823 -48.33 -21.30 8.31
N GLY A 824 -49.29 -20.58 7.73
CA GLY A 824 -50.33 -19.85 8.46
C GLY A 824 -49.79 -18.70 9.31
N ILE A 825 -48.68 -18.09 8.90
CA ILE A 825 -48.03 -17.00 9.64
C ILE A 825 -48.64 -15.65 9.18
N PRO A 826 -49.04 -14.77 10.10
CA PRO A 826 -49.62 -13.47 9.76
C PRO A 826 -48.73 -12.64 8.83
N MET A 827 -49.33 -12.06 7.80
CA MET A 827 -48.67 -11.15 6.86
C MET A 827 -49.18 -9.73 7.10
N LEU A 828 -48.25 -8.79 7.31
CA LEU A 828 -48.53 -7.41 7.72
C LEU A 828 -48.15 -6.42 6.63
N THR A 829 -48.95 -5.37 6.43
CA THR A 829 -48.54 -4.19 5.66
C THR A 829 -47.60 -3.31 6.49
N GLU A 830 -46.97 -2.31 5.86
CA GLU A 830 -46.11 -1.35 6.57
C GLU A 830 -46.86 -0.53 7.60
N GLU A 831 -48.12 -0.18 7.33
CA GLU A 831 -48.98 0.53 8.29
C GLU A 831 -49.28 -0.34 9.51
N GLN A 832 -49.54 -1.63 9.28
CA GLN A 832 -49.77 -2.60 10.35
C GLN A 832 -48.48 -2.89 11.15
N PHE A 833 -47.32 -2.90 10.50
CA PHE A 833 -46.03 -3.01 11.19
C PHE A 833 -45.77 -1.77 12.07
N THR A 834 -46.11 -0.58 11.58
CA THR A 834 -45.96 0.67 12.36
C THR A 834 -46.88 0.66 13.60
N GLU A 835 -48.09 0.14 13.46
CA GLU A 835 -48.99 -0.02 14.60
C GLU A 835 -48.50 -1.10 15.57
N LEU A 836 -47.96 -2.22 15.07
CA LEU A 836 -47.34 -3.26 15.88
C LEU A 836 -46.16 -2.73 16.72
N LEU A 837 -45.32 -1.85 16.15
CA LEU A 837 -44.25 -1.18 16.90
C LEU A 837 -44.80 -0.33 18.06
N ARG A 838 -46.00 0.24 17.90
CA ARG A 838 -46.64 1.10 18.90
C ARG A 838 -47.38 0.31 19.98
N THR A 839 -48.04 -0.80 19.62
CA THR A 839 -48.96 -1.54 20.52
C THR A 839 -48.38 -2.83 21.05
N GLY A 840 -47.46 -3.48 20.31
CA GLY A 840 -47.01 -4.85 20.59
C GLY A 840 -48.05 -5.92 20.30
N GLU A 841 -49.17 -5.58 19.65
CA GLU A 841 -50.26 -6.51 19.35
C GLU A 841 -50.30 -6.83 17.85
N LEU A 842 -50.31 -8.12 17.52
CA LEU A 842 -50.51 -8.60 16.14
C LEU A 842 -52.00 -8.44 15.75
N PRO A 843 -52.30 -7.91 14.56
CA PRO A 843 -53.68 -7.70 14.08
C PRO A 843 -54.44 -8.99 13.74
#